data_AF-A0A3R8SDD9-F1
#
_entry.id   AF-A0A3R8SDD9-F1
#
_cell.length_a   1.000
_cell.length_b   1.000
_cell.length_c   1.000
_cell.angle_alpha   90.00
_cell.angle_beta   90.00
_cell.angle_gamma   90.00
#
_symmetry.space_group_name_H-M   'P 1'
#
loop_
_entity.id
_entity.type
_entity.pdbx_description
1 polymer ?
#
loop_
_entity_poly.entity_id
_entity_poly.type
_entity_poly.pdbx_seq_one_letter_code
_entity_poly.pdbx_strand_id
1 'polypeptide(L)'
;MNIFNLGMLCAMLLVSTAAPAQVLYRDQVIYWQEKKLGRALSDYERGVVLSEYIKGKPITQDIKTPYAIKSALGGVSKLSKRYNITATTQVLNEAKVLAILVDFPDLPYNQNRLNPNDTDMYYASYPVSHYQGLLYSNNGYSGPNGEALQSATQYYQAVSGGSFKIVGNAFGWVSAEQNAAYYGRQEGNTRDLRPEELVFEAVTKAVSEFNIDLSEYDKTDLNDIDGDGNRLEPDGIVDHVMLFHSSIGQEAGGGVLDGDAIWSHRFFVFDENNQPKSIPNTNYKIYNYTINPIDAAIGVVVHEFGHDLGLPDEYDLNSNDIGEPVALWSVMSSGSYLGQLSGSQPTQFSPKSLEFLQQNYAGNWIAQSEYTLDDINTEQTISLTDIGVNESTTNQIKITLPAELEPFIAPLDGNYHYYSGQGDKLNNSASFALTLPNAADISLTMLANYSIELNYDVFQVTINGQPISGNTTKATHPNYAGITNYMDGESSAFGSNPITLSFDLSPYKGQTVTIGLLYRTDAFETLKGVLIDNIQVIADGAQVYLNTAESTNELQYSGFRKISRYRAKQSNAYYAHLRSFRGIDSGLSLTGYNSGVLLWYSNNNESDNSTSLHPGSGDMLVVDQDQNPIYKSDGASLATSVIQVKDATLRLDEQKPGLGDQNLAAISIFNDTQDYSFTQQKESGVVLPAFGVQVLLKSISEDASSAEVSLVYTNDPQIAQAQSQNTVTFSVKGLALNESDTFSWNFGDGQTSNELSPTHSYQNTGSYSVLFTRTKIDGSSSSLNTIANVGNVVVLPLSINQIAATANGERILFNADINGGKPPYQLQWNFGDNQTAAVNPIEHSFEFSGNYTVTLNVTDADGATVSSTKSVDVIVPLQVDATATISNLQANFNASASGGDGNYQAQWQFGDGMQGVGLSTTHSYDQAGTYSVLLTLSDGLGQSVNANVDVVVTAPTTQPDTIDNTNESSSGGAMGWLLLLITIVMGLKRKQS
;
A
#
# COMPACT_ATOMS: atom_id res chain seq x y z
N MET A 1 -16.26 42.78 5.92
CA MET A 1 -14.86 42.56 5.52
C MET A 1 -14.50 41.18 6.02
N ASN A 2 -14.73 40.19 5.16
CA ASN A 2 -14.59 38.73 5.36
C ASN A 2 -13.21 38.33 4.80
N ILE A 3 -12.37 37.49 5.43
CA ILE A 3 -12.44 36.02 5.64
C ILE A 3 -12.79 35.26 4.34
N PHE A 4 -11.88 34.36 3.91
CA PHE A 4 -11.91 33.28 2.89
C PHE A 4 -10.60 33.32 2.06
N ASN A 5 -9.84 32.27 1.78
CA ASN A 5 -9.94 30.85 2.11
C ASN A 5 -8.55 30.19 1.99
N LEU A 6 -8.28 29.22 2.85
CA LEU A 6 -7.14 28.30 2.83
C LEU A 6 -7.43 27.21 1.78
N GLY A 7 -6.47 26.85 0.93
CA GLY A 7 -6.59 25.67 0.08
C GLY A 7 -5.65 25.66 -1.12
N MET A 8 -4.52 24.95 -1.03
CA MET A 8 -4.04 24.11 -2.13
C MET A 8 -2.90 23.18 -1.66
N LEU A 9 -3.19 21.89 -1.83
CA LEU A 9 -2.34 20.71 -1.96
C LEU A 9 -0.82 20.95 -1.97
N CYS A 10 -0.13 20.30 -1.03
CA CYS A 10 1.26 19.88 -1.20
C CYS A 10 1.24 18.34 -1.25
N ALA A 11 1.05 17.77 -2.43
CA ALA A 11 1.29 16.36 -2.68
C ALA A 11 2.79 16.20 -2.92
N MET A 12 3.52 15.75 -1.90
CA MET A 12 4.87 15.21 -2.07
C MET A 12 4.73 13.84 -2.73
N LEU A 13 5.15 13.73 -4.00
CA LEU A 13 5.35 12.46 -4.67
C LEU A 13 6.86 12.23 -4.77
N LEU A 14 7.35 11.42 -3.84
CA LEU A 14 8.65 10.76 -3.87
C LEU A 14 8.58 9.67 -4.94
N VAL A 15 9.45 9.71 -5.95
CA VAL A 15 9.68 8.58 -6.86
C VAL A 15 11.16 8.26 -6.77
N SER A 16 11.50 7.30 -5.91
CA SER A 16 12.85 6.80 -5.67
C SER A 16 13.29 5.93 -6.83
N THR A 17 14.50 6.16 -7.33
CA THR A 17 15.17 5.31 -8.33
C THR A 17 16.12 4.31 -7.68
N ALA A 18 15.86 3.95 -6.41
CA ALA A 18 16.64 2.98 -5.67
C ALA A 18 15.98 1.63 -5.91
N ALA A 19 16.78 0.58 -6.13
CA ALA A 19 16.29 -0.74 -5.79
C ALA A 19 15.96 -0.72 -4.29
N PRO A 20 14.71 -0.98 -3.88
CA PRO A 20 14.40 -1.32 -2.49
C PRO A 20 15.26 -2.53 -2.07
N ALA A 21 15.49 -2.63 -0.77
CA ALA A 21 16.39 -3.64 -0.22
C ALA A 21 15.62 -4.96 -0.11
N GLN A 22 16.24 -6.12 -0.38
CA GLN A 22 15.58 -7.44 -0.36
C GLN A 22 14.59 -7.63 0.79
N VAL A 23 13.59 -8.50 0.61
CA VAL A 23 12.62 -8.86 1.67
C VAL A 23 13.34 -9.14 3.00
N LEU A 24 12.89 -8.47 4.06
CA LEU A 24 13.44 -8.60 5.41
C LEU A 24 13.27 -10.02 5.97
N TYR A 25 14.36 -10.67 6.39
CA TYR A 25 14.27 -11.99 7.02
C TYR A 25 13.97 -11.88 8.52
N ARG A 26 12.69 -11.65 8.83
CA ARG A 26 12.17 -11.27 10.16
C ARG A 26 12.64 -12.20 11.29
N ASP A 27 12.57 -13.52 11.08
CA ASP A 27 12.94 -14.49 12.10
C ASP A 27 14.44 -14.46 12.40
N GLN A 28 15.27 -14.26 11.36
CA GLN A 28 16.72 -14.15 11.52
C GLN A 28 17.11 -12.86 12.22
N VAL A 29 16.43 -11.75 11.91
CA VAL A 29 16.58 -10.49 12.64
C VAL A 29 16.27 -10.70 14.12
N ILE A 30 15.15 -11.36 14.45
CA ILE A 30 14.79 -11.66 15.85
C ILE A 30 15.86 -12.55 16.50
N TYR A 31 16.33 -13.59 15.82
CA TYR A 31 17.39 -14.48 16.32
C TYR A 31 18.65 -13.70 16.72
N TRP A 32 19.15 -12.81 15.87
CA TRP A 32 20.35 -12.03 16.18
C TRP A 32 20.15 -11.06 17.33
N GLN A 33 18.96 -10.46 17.46
CA GLN A 33 18.64 -9.61 18.61
C GLN A 33 18.54 -10.41 19.91
N GLU A 34 17.89 -11.58 19.90
CA GLU A 34 17.84 -12.50 21.05
C GLU A 34 19.24 -12.97 21.46
N LYS A 35 20.07 -13.34 20.47
CA LYS A 35 21.46 -13.77 20.69
C LYS A 35 22.31 -12.66 21.30
N LYS A 36 22.16 -11.42 20.83
CA LYS A 36 22.83 -10.24 21.40
C LYS A 36 22.40 -9.97 22.84
N LEU A 37 21.12 -10.17 23.15
CA LEU A 37 20.56 -10.00 24.49
C LEU A 37 20.88 -11.17 25.44
N GLY A 38 21.23 -12.34 24.91
CA GLY A 38 21.45 -13.57 25.69
C GLY A 38 20.15 -14.14 26.30
N ARG A 39 18.99 -13.76 25.76
CA ARG A 39 17.67 -14.26 26.19
C ARG A 39 16.66 -14.24 25.03
N ALA A 40 15.66 -15.09 25.12
CA ALA A 40 14.50 -15.02 24.24
C ALA A 40 13.66 -13.75 24.51
N LEU A 41 13.05 -13.23 23.46
CA LEU A 41 12.08 -12.14 23.52
C LEU A 41 10.66 -12.71 23.61
N SER A 42 9.78 -12.03 24.34
CA SER A 42 8.33 -12.28 24.26
C SER A 42 7.78 -11.85 22.91
N ASP A 43 6.60 -12.35 22.50
CA ASP A 43 5.99 -12.00 21.20
C ASP A 43 5.76 -10.48 21.05
N TYR A 44 5.40 -9.81 22.15
CA TYR A 44 5.30 -8.34 22.17
C TYR A 44 6.66 -7.68 21.91
N GLU A 45 7.72 -8.14 22.59
CA GLU A 45 9.07 -7.60 22.39
C GLU A 45 9.59 -7.89 20.98
N ARG A 46 9.29 -9.07 20.40
CA ARG A 46 9.62 -9.41 19.01
C ARG A 46 8.96 -8.44 18.03
N GLY A 47 7.67 -8.16 18.22
CA GLY A 47 6.95 -7.17 17.43
C GLY A 47 7.55 -5.76 17.55
N VAL A 48 7.88 -5.33 18.77
CA VAL A 48 8.54 -4.03 19.00
C VAL A 48 9.91 -3.99 18.33
N VAL A 49 10.77 -4.99 18.55
CA VAL A 49 12.11 -5.08 17.96
C VAL A 49 12.04 -5.03 16.45
N LEU A 50 11.15 -5.81 15.83
CA LEU A 50 10.99 -5.82 14.39
C LEU A 50 10.50 -4.46 13.87
N SER A 51 9.52 -3.85 14.55
CA SER A 51 9.00 -2.54 14.16
C SER A 51 10.05 -1.43 14.27
N GLU A 52 10.89 -1.44 15.31
CA GLU A 52 11.98 -0.47 15.48
C GLU A 52 13.12 -0.74 14.48
N TYR A 53 13.41 -2.02 14.20
CA TYR A 53 14.36 -2.43 13.18
C TYR A 53 13.94 -1.99 11.78
N ILE A 54 12.63 -1.94 11.49
CA ILE A 54 12.08 -1.44 10.23
C ILE A 54 12.03 0.10 10.20
N LYS A 55 11.52 0.75 11.27
CA LYS A 55 11.41 2.23 11.37
C LYS A 55 12.75 2.95 11.24
N GLY A 56 13.83 2.32 11.71
CA GLY A 56 15.18 2.87 11.61
C GLY A 56 15.75 2.88 10.19
N LYS A 57 15.03 2.30 9.21
CA LYS A 57 15.57 2.04 7.88
C LYS A 57 14.86 2.92 6.83
N PRO A 58 15.60 3.80 6.15
CA PRO A 58 15.04 4.78 5.23
C PRO A 58 14.50 4.09 3.97
N ILE A 59 13.24 4.39 3.62
CA ILE A 59 12.57 3.94 2.39
C ILE A 59 12.86 4.89 1.22
N THR A 60 13.43 6.08 1.46
CA THR A 60 13.66 7.06 0.39
C THR A 60 14.97 7.82 0.56
N GLN A 61 15.84 7.70 -0.43
CA GLN A 61 16.88 8.69 -0.71
C GLN A 61 16.61 9.35 -2.07
N ASP A 62 16.86 10.65 -2.13
CA ASP A 62 17.08 11.37 -3.39
C ASP A 62 18.36 10.84 -4.04
N ILE A 63 18.22 10.06 -5.10
CA ILE A 63 19.36 9.50 -5.82
C ILE A 63 19.98 10.55 -6.72
N LYS A 64 21.32 10.58 -6.72
CA LYS A 64 22.08 11.23 -7.78
C LYS A 64 21.95 10.41 -9.05
N THR A 65 21.08 10.85 -9.95
CA THR A 65 20.99 10.29 -11.30
C THR A 65 22.31 10.48 -12.05
N PRO A 66 22.80 9.45 -12.77
CA PRO A 66 24.09 9.50 -13.46
C PRO A 66 24.11 10.55 -14.56
N TYR A 67 25.28 11.08 -14.93
CA TYR A 67 25.43 12.01 -16.05
C TYR A 67 25.51 11.26 -17.39
N ALA A 68 25.95 9.99 -17.42
CA ALA A 68 25.94 9.13 -18.62
C ALA A 68 24.50 8.78 -18.99
N ILE A 69 23.73 8.46 -17.94
CA ILE A 69 22.28 8.50 -17.94
C ILE A 69 21.88 9.91 -18.37
N LYS A 70 22.10 11.03 -17.66
CA LYS A 70 21.65 12.38 -18.12
C LYS A 70 22.01 12.82 -19.54
N SER A 71 23.11 12.34 -20.14
CA SER A 71 23.47 12.62 -21.53
C SER A 71 22.72 11.74 -22.53
N ALA A 72 22.35 10.52 -22.12
CA ALA A 72 21.41 9.62 -22.81
C ALA A 72 19.98 9.67 -22.21
N LEU A 73 19.73 10.64 -21.31
CA LEU A 73 18.82 10.82 -20.15
C LEU A 73 18.39 12.24 -19.74
N GLY A 74 18.34 13.21 -20.65
CA GLY A 74 18.18 14.62 -20.29
C GLY A 74 17.03 14.88 -19.30
N GLY A 75 17.34 15.13 -18.03
CA GLY A 75 16.36 15.65 -17.06
C GLY A 75 15.61 14.61 -16.23
N VAL A 76 15.49 14.87 -14.93
CA VAL A 76 15.02 13.95 -13.89
C VAL A 76 13.53 14.17 -13.64
N SER A 77 12.68 13.24 -14.08
CA SER A 77 11.59 12.66 -13.28
C SER A 77 10.93 11.51 -14.05
N LYS A 78 10.67 10.39 -13.35
CA LYS A 78 10.10 9.12 -13.86
C LYS A 78 11.06 8.21 -14.64
N LEU A 79 11.99 7.63 -13.89
CA LEU A 79 12.70 6.40 -14.27
C LEU A 79 11.83 5.16 -13.98
N SER A 80 10.58 5.17 -14.42
CA SER A 80 9.81 3.96 -14.73
C SER A 80 9.70 3.83 -16.25
N LYS A 81 10.84 3.99 -16.94
CA LYS A 81 10.92 3.75 -18.38
C LYS A 81 10.73 2.26 -18.65
N ARG A 82 9.48 1.88 -18.87
CA ARG A 82 9.16 0.73 -19.72
C ARG A 82 9.35 1.19 -21.14
N TYR A 83 10.54 0.91 -21.65
CA TYR A 83 10.80 0.96 -23.08
C TYR A 83 9.72 0.11 -23.75
N ASN A 84 9.01 0.66 -24.74
CA ASN A 84 8.34 -0.17 -25.74
C ASN A 84 9.45 -0.86 -26.54
N ILE A 85 10.00 -1.94 -25.97
CA ILE A 85 11.09 -2.68 -26.58
C ILE A 85 10.46 -3.49 -27.69
N THR A 86 10.87 -3.19 -28.92
CA THR A 86 10.62 -4.12 -30.01
C THR A 86 11.38 -5.39 -29.65
N ALA A 87 10.67 -6.51 -29.50
CA ALA A 87 11.26 -7.77 -29.08
C ALA A 87 12.55 -8.04 -29.87
N THR A 88 13.66 -8.27 -29.16
CA THR A 88 14.92 -8.53 -29.82
C THR A 88 14.88 -9.88 -30.53
N THR A 89 15.58 -9.97 -31.66
CA THR A 89 15.85 -11.26 -32.30
C THR A 89 17.19 -11.86 -31.85
N GLN A 90 17.99 -11.07 -31.12
CA GLN A 90 19.29 -11.49 -30.61
C GLN A 90 19.13 -12.25 -29.30
N VAL A 91 19.65 -13.48 -29.25
CA VAL A 91 19.55 -14.33 -28.06
C VAL A 91 20.77 -14.09 -27.17
N LEU A 92 20.54 -13.65 -25.93
CA LEU A 92 21.58 -13.67 -24.91
C LEU A 92 21.64 -15.08 -24.32
N ASN A 93 22.66 -15.86 -24.68
CA ASN A 93 22.77 -17.26 -24.24
C ASN A 93 23.54 -17.46 -22.93
N GLU A 94 24.42 -16.53 -22.60
CA GLU A 94 25.15 -16.58 -21.33
C GLU A 94 25.50 -15.17 -20.85
N ALA A 95 25.45 -14.96 -19.54
CA ALA A 95 25.95 -13.76 -18.88
C ALA A 95 27.21 -14.11 -18.10
N LYS A 96 28.31 -13.43 -18.40
CA LYS A 96 29.59 -13.66 -17.73
C LYS A 96 29.72 -12.75 -16.52
N VAL A 97 29.55 -13.32 -15.32
CA VAL A 97 29.51 -12.59 -14.05
C VAL A 97 30.89 -12.57 -13.41
N LEU A 98 31.39 -11.38 -13.07
CA LEU A 98 32.60 -11.19 -12.27
C LEU A 98 32.26 -11.26 -10.78
N ALA A 99 32.50 -12.41 -10.16
CA ALA A 99 32.26 -12.60 -8.73
C ALA A 99 33.52 -12.30 -7.91
N ILE A 100 33.42 -11.39 -6.93
CA ILE A 100 34.53 -10.99 -6.08
C ILE A 100 34.15 -11.15 -4.60
N LEU A 101 35.04 -11.74 -3.82
CA LEU A 101 34.87 -11.93 -2.39
C LEU A 101 35.73 -10.92 -1.62
N VAL A 102 35.14 -10.19 -0.68
CA VAL A 102 35.81 -9.14 0.10
C VAL A 102 35.59 -9.29 1.61
N ASP A 103 36.66 -9.24 2.39
CA ASP A 103 36.57 -9.22 3.84
C ASP A 103 37.04 -7.90 4.45
N PHE A 104 36.79 -7.72 5.74
CA PHE A 104 37.13 -6.50 6.47
C PHE A 104 38.25 -6.76 7.47
N PRO A 105 39.11 -5.77 7.78
CA PRO A 105 40.15 -5.93 8.79
C PRO A 105 39.64 -6.37 10.17
N ASP A 106 38.44 -5.95 10.55
CA ASP A 106 37.76 -6.31 11.80
C ASP A 106 36.81 -7.52 11.69
N LEU A 107 36.61 -8.04 10.48
CA LEU A 107 35.88 -9.27 10.23
C LEU A 107 36.48 -10.06 9.04
N PRO A 108 37.66 -10.67 9.20
CA PRO A 108 38.25 -11.49 8.16
C PRO A 108 37.37 -12.71 7.85
N TYR A 109 37.33 -13.17 6.60
CA TYR A 109 36.42 -14.26 6.17
C TYR A 109 36.65 -15.58 6.94
N ASN A 110 37.91 -15.83 7.32
CA ASN A 110 38.34 -17.02 8.07
C ASN A 110 38.21 -16.86 9.60
N GLN A 111 37.77 -15.69 10.05
CA GLN A 111 37.45 -15.35 11.44
C GLN A 111 36.11 -14.60 11.49
N ASN A 112 35.13 -15.07 10.70
CA ASN A 112 33.80 -14.46 10.55
C ASN A 112 32.91 -14.52 11.81
N ARG A 113 33.33 -15.29 12.83
CA ARG A 113 32.64 -15.44 14.13
C ARG A 113 31.24 -16.09 14.05
N LEU A 114 30.93 -16.78 12.96
CA LEU A 114 29.70 -17.55 12.82
C LEU A 114 29.79 -18.91 13.51
N ASN A 115 28.65 -19.41 13.96
CA ASN A 115 28.45 -20.74 14.53
C ASN A 115 27.36 -21.49 13.76
N PRO A 116 27.26 -22.83 13.87
CA PRO A 116 26.27 -23.62 13.14
C PRO A 116 24.81 -23.19 13.25
N ASN A 117 24.42 -22.55 14.36
CA ASN A 117 23.03 -22.12 14.58
C ASN A 117 22.76 -20.69 14.08
N ASP A 118 23.77 -20.01 13.53
CA ASP A 118 23.70 -18.58 13.18
C ASP A 118 23.08 -18.30 11.82
N THR A 119 22.97 -19.32 10.98
CA THR A 119 22.36 -19.28 9.65
C THR A 119 22.18 -20.72 9.17
N ASP A 120 21.10 -20.97 8.41
CA ASP A 120 20.88 -22.28 7.78
C ASP A 120 22.00 -22.62 6.80
N MET A 121 22.63 -21.61 6.18
CA MET A 121 23.72 -21.74 5.22
C MET A 121 25.10 -21.64 5.89
N TYR A 122 25.24 -22.24 7.08
CA TYR A 122 26.51 -22.24 7.80
C TYR A 122 27.51 -23.24 7.20
N TYR A 123 28.70 -22.78 6.85
CA TYR A 123 29.81 -23.63 6.47
C TYR A 123 30.99 -23.43 7.42
N ALA A 124 31.72 -24.51 7.73
CA ALA A 124 32.92 -24.43 8.56
C ALA A 124 34.03 -23.54 7.95
N SER A 125 33.97 -23.32 6.64
CA SER A 125 34.82 -22.37 5.91
C SER A 125 34.12 -21.93 4.62
N TYR A 126 34.37 -20.70 4.19
CA TYR A 126 33.84 -20.11 2.96
C TYR A 126 34.97 -19.84 1.94
N PRO A 127 35.59 -20.89 1.36
CA PRO A 127 36.64 -20.72 0.35
C PRO A 127 36.05 -20.20 -0.96
N VAL A 128 36.87 -19.62 -1.83
CA VAL A 128 36.44 -19.20 -3.20
C VAL A 128 35.76 -20.34 -3.97
N SER A 129 36.21 -21.58 -3.78
CA SER A 129 35.61 -22.77 -4.42
C SER A 129 34.15 -23.01 -4.01
N HIS A 130 33.72 -22.55 -2.84
CA HIS A 130 32.31 -22.60 -2.43
C HIS A 130 31.46 -21.73 -3.37
N TYR A 131 31.82 -20.46 -3.51
CA TYR A 131 31.09 -19.52 -4.38
C TYR A 131 31.23 -19.85 -5.87
N GLN A 132 32.38 -20.41 -6.29
CA GLN A 132 32.52 -20.96 -7.64
C GLN A 132 31.48 -22.07 -7.90
N GLY A 133 31.23 -22.94 -6.91
CA GLY A 133 30.22 -23.98 -7.01
C GLY A 133 28.79 -23.43 -6.97
N LEU A 134 28.53 -22.52 -6.03
CA LEU A 134 27.24 -21.86 -5.84
C LEU A 134 26.77 -21.15 -7.12
N LEU A 135 27.68 -20.42 -7.77
CA LEU A 135 27.35 -19.63 -8.96
C LEU A 135 27.40 -20.45 -10.24
N TYR A 136 28.51 -21.16 -10.49
CA TYR A 136 28.88 -21.60 -11.84
C TYR A 136 28.87 -23.12 -12.07
N SER A 137 28.46 -23.92 -11.07
CA SER A 137 28.44 -25.38 -11.22
C SER A 137 27.30 -25.85 -12.13
N ASN A 138 27.58 -26.70 -13.11
CA ASN A 138 26.53 -27.36 -13.90
C ASN A 138 25.88 -28.56 -13.19
N ASN A 139 26.44 -28.99 -12.06
CA ASN A 139 26.03 -30.20 -11.34
C ASN A 139 25.52 -29.91 -9.91
N GLY A 140 25.35 -28.64 -9.55
CA GLY A 140 25.04 -28.20 -8.20
C GLY A 140 26.26 -28.08 -7.30
N TYR A 141 26.04 -27.73 -6.03
CA TYR A 141 27.07 -27.54 -5.01
C TYR A 141 26.65 -28.21 -3.69
N SER A 142 27.62 -28.43 -2.79
CA SER A 142 27.35 -29.08 -1.50
C SER A 142 26.72 -28.09 -0.52
N GLY A 143 25.61 -28.50 0.08
CA GLY A 143 25.01 -27.86 1.24
C GLY A 143 25.82 -28.04 2.52
N PRO A 144 25.49 -27.28 3.58
CA PRO A 144 26.11 -27.33 4.91
C PRO A 144 26.24 -28.73 5.52
N ASN A 145 25.23 -29.58 5.31
CA ASN A 145 25.17 -30.94 5.86
C ASN A 145 25.39 -32.01 4.77
N GLY A 146 25.94 -31.63 3.61
CA GLY A 146 26.20 -32.52 2.48
C GLY A 146 25.02 -32.71 1.52
N GLU A 147 23.99 -31.86 1.62
CA GLU A 147 22.89 -31.81 0.66
C GLU A 147 23.41 -31.48 -0.76
N ALA A 148 22.73 -31.96 -1.79
CA ALA A 148 23.00 -31.53 -3.16
C ALA A 148 22.10 -30.32 -3.48
N LEU A 149 22.68 -29.13 -3.50
CA LEU A 149 21.96 -27.88 -3.76
C LEU A 149 22.13 -27.44 -5.22
N GLN A 150 21.08 -26.86 -5.80
CA GLN A 150 21.10 -26.31 -7.15
C GLN A 150 22.03 -25.09 -7.21
N SER A 151 22.80 -24.88 -8.28
CA SER A 151 23.57 -23.64 -8.46
C SER A 151 22.74 -22.54 -9.13
N ALA A 152 23.19 -21.29 -9.08
CA ALA A 152 22.56 -20.20 -9.83
C ALA A 152 22.61 -20.44 -11.36
N THR A 153 23.66 -21.08 -11.89
CA THR A 153 23.72 -21.57 -13.28
C THR A 153 22.58 -22.52 -13.60
N GLN A 154 22.34 -23.53 -12.76
CA GLN A 154 21.27 -24.50 -12.99
C GLN A 154 19.89 -23.86 -12.85
N TYR A 155 19.73 -22.87 -11.95
CA TYR A 155 18.49 -22.12 -11.81
C TYR A 155 18.16 -21.38 -13.11
N TYR A 156 19.09 -20.57 -13.61
CA TYR A 156 18.90 -19.82 -14.85
C TYR A 156 18.73 -20.71 -16.08
N GLN A 157 19.40 -21.86 -16.13
CA GLN A 157 19.15 -22.86 -17.17
C GLN A 157 17.72 -23.41 -17.09
N ALA A 158 17.21 -23.72 -15.91
CA ALA A 158 15.88 -24.30 -15.78
C ALA A 158 14.76 -23.28 -16.11
N VAL A 159 14.84 -22.05 -15.60
CA VAL A 159 13.83 -21.01 -15.87
C VAL A 159 13.80 -20.58 -17.35
N SER A 160 14.96 -20.60 -18.02
CA SER A 160 15.09 -20.19 -19.43
C SER A 160 14.92 -21.35 -20.42
N GLY A 161 14.49 -22.53 -19.96
CA GLY A 161 14.39 -23.74 -20.80
C GLY A 161 15.70 -24.12 -21.48
N GLY A 162 16.83 -23.84 -20.82
CA GLY A 162 18.20 -24.11 -21.27
C GLY A 162 18.79 -23.07 -22.21
N SER A 163 18.06 -21.99 -22.51
CA SER A 163 18.51 -20.97 -23.47
C SER A 163 19.52 -19.97 -22.89
N PHE A 164 19.53 -19.81 -21.56
CA PHE A 164 20.38 -18.88 -20.83
C PHE A 164 21.05 -19.54 -19.63
N LYS A 165 22.24 -19.07 -19.26
CA LYS A 165 22.97 -19.46 -18.05
C LYS A 165 23.88 -18.34 -17.59
N ILE A 166 24.25 -18.34 -16.32
CA ILE A 166 25.37 -17.54 -15.84
C ILE A 166 26.67 -18.33 -15.95
N VAL A 167 27.77 -17.67 -16.27
CA VAL A 167 29.12 -18.25 -16.35
C VAL A 167 30.12 -17.29 -15.72
N GLY A 168 31.32 -17.77 -15.37
CA GLY A 168 32.34 -16.89 -14.81
C GLY A 168 33.27 -17.58 -13.82
N ASN A 169 33.97 -16.75 -13.06
CA ASN A 169 34.91 -17.18 -12.04
C ASN A 169 34.73 -16.32 -10.80
N ALA A 170 34.87 -16.94 -9.63
CA ALA A 170 34.94 -16.26 -8.35
C ALA A 170 36.39 -15.95 -7.98
N PHE A 171 36.67 -14.75 -7.47
CA PHE A 171 38.00 -14.27 -7.10
C PHE A 171 38.03 -13.69 -5.69
N GLY A 172 39.07 -14.00 -4.91
CA GLY A 172 39.23 -13.47 -3.56
C GLY A 172 39.91 -14.46 -2.61
N TRP A 173 39.80 -14.27 -1.29
CA TRP A 173 39.28 -13.07 -0.65
C TRP A 173 40.28 -11.91 -0.77
N VAL A 174 39.83 -10.74 -1.19
CA VAL A 174 40.60 -9.50 -1.04
C VAL A 174 40.18 -8.81 0.26
N SER A 175 41.09 -8.12 0.93
CA SER A 175 40.76 -7.40 2.17
C SER A 175 40.55 -5.92 1.92
N ALA A 176 39.44 -5.38 2.45
CA ALA A 176 39.12 -3.97 2.44
C ALA A 176 40.15 -3.14 3.25
N GLU A 177 40.32 -1.86 2.92
CA GLU A 177 41.23 -0.96 3.64
C GLU A 177 40.67 -0.51 4.99
N GLN A 178 39.35 -0.40 5.09
CA GLN A 178 38.66 0.06 6.30
C GLN A 178 37.83 -1.07 6.92
N ASN A 179 37.46 -0.88 8.18
CA ASN A 179 36.53 -1.75 8.90
C ASN A 179 35.12 -1.68 8.30
N ALA A 180 34.32 -2.72 8.54
CA ALA A 180 32.97 -2.85 7.94
C ALA A 180 32.08 -1.62 8.17
N ALA A 181 32.12 -1.04 9.38
CA ALA A 181 31.34 0.15 9.74
C ALA A 181 31.65 1.41 8.89
N TYR A 182 32.80 1.49 8.23
CA TYR A 182 33.09 2.60 7.30
C TYR A 182 32.19 2.56 6.07
N TYR A 183 31.81 1.35 5.63
CA TYR A 183 31.03 1.09 4.43
C TYR A 183 29.54 0.88 4.74
N GLY A 184 29.20 0.04 5.73
CA GLY A 184 27.82 -0.41 5.97
C GLY A 184 27.05 0.32 7.06
N ARG A 185 27.70 1.14 7.91
CA ARG A 185 27.00 1.81 9.02
C ARG A 185 25.94 2.79 8.52
N GLN A 186 24.81 2.85 9.20
CA GLN A 186 23.76 3.84 8.93
C GLN A 186 24.02 5.20 9.59
N GLU A 187 23.88 6.30 8.84
CA GLU A 187 23.87 7.67 9.35
C GLU A 187 22.65 8.47 8.83
N GLY A 188 21.68 8.75 9.72
CA GLY A 188 20.48 9.50 9.36
C GLY A 188 19.55 8.69 8.45
N ASN A 189 19.26 9.20 7.24
CA ASN A 189 18.36 8.57 6.26
C ASN A 189 19.14 7.80 5.16
N THR A 190 20.41 7.44 5.36
CA THR A 190 21.16 6.57 4.44
C THR A 190 20.98 5.09 4.81
N ARG A 191 20.70 4.20 3.83
CA ARG A 191 20.60 2.74 4.09
C ARG A 191 21.93 2.09 4.44
N ASP A 192 22.99 2.42 3.69
CA ASP A 192 24.40 2.08 3.92
C ASP A 192 25.25 3.33 3.57
N LEU A 193 26.43 3.51 4.17
CA LEU A 193 27.19 4.77 4.03
C LEU A 193 27.98 4.86 2.73
N ARG A 194 28.69 3.78 2.35
CA ARG A 194 29.66 3.75 1.23
C ARG A 194 29.82 2.37 0.57
N PRO A 195 28.74 1.63 0.25
CA PRO A 195 28.87 0.34 -0.42
C PRO A 195 29.55 0.45 -1.79
N GLU A 196 29.37 1.56 -2.52
CA GLU A 196 29.98 1.77 -3.84
C GLU A 196 31.51 1.91 -3.76
N GLU A 197 32.03 2.49 -2.67
CA GLU A 197 33.46 2.57 -2.41
C GLU A 197 34.05 1.17 -2.18
N LEU A 198 33.38 0.32 -1.39
CA LEU A 198 33.81 -1.06 -1.15
C LEU A 198 33.87 -1.87 -2.44
N VAL A 199 32.82 -1.81 -3.26
CA VAL A 199 32.74 -2.52 -4.53
C VAL A 199 33.87 -2.11 -5.45
N PHE A 200 34.06 -0.81 -5.65
CA PHE A 200 35.12 -0.28 -6.51
C PHE A 200 36.51 -0.70 -6.04
N GLU A 201 36.74 -0.62 -4.72
CA GLU A 201 37.99 -1.03 -4.09
C GLU A 201 38.27 -2.51 -4.27
N ALA A 202 37.30 -3.37 -3.96
CA ALA A 202 37.42 -4.83 -4.06
C ALA A 202 37.68 -5.27 -5.50
N VAL A 203 36.97 -4.69 -6.48
CA VAL A 203 37.18 -4.95 -7.91
C VAL A 203 38.57 -4.53 -8.34
N THR A 204 39.00 -3.33 -7.99
CA THR A 204 40.34 -2.83 -8.33
C THR A 204 41.44 -3.73 -7.78
N LYS A 205 41.32 -4.15 -6.51
CA LYS A 205 42.26 -5.07 -5.87
C LYS A 205 42.26 -6.43 -6.56
N ALA A 206 41.11 -7.04 -6.74
CA ALA A 206 40.98 -8.37 -7.35
C ALA A 206 41.53 -8.40 -8.78
N VAL A 207 41.22 -7.39 -9.61
CA VAL A 207 41.73 -7.28 -10.98
C VAL A 207 43.26 -7.27 -10.99
N SER A 208 43.87 -6.50 -10.10
CA SER A 208 45.33 -6.39 -10.00
C SER A 208 46.00 -7.64 -9.40
N GLU A 209 45.41 -8.24 -8.36
CA GLU A 209 46.00 -9.35 -7.62
C GLU A 209 45.91 -10.66 -8.40
N PHE A 210 44.79 -10.89 -9.08
CA PHE A 210 44.53 -12.13 -9.81
C PHE A 210 44.77 -12.03 -11.32
N ASN A 211 45.23 -10.87 -11.82
CA ASN A 211 45.42 -10.58 -13.26
C ASN A 211 44.16 -10.90 -14.08
N ILE A 212 43.01 -10.38 -13.66
CA ILE A 212 41.72 -10.66 -14.29
C ILE A 212 41.64 -9.94 -15.64
N ASP A 213 41.36 -10.69 -16.70
CA ASP A 213 41.10 -10.13 -18.03
C ASP A 213 39.65 -9.62 -18.11
N LEU A 214 39.49 -8.31 -17.89
CA LEU A 214 38.18 -7.66 -17.92
C LEU A 214 37.54 -7.65 -19.31
N SER A 215 38.30 -7.90 -20.39
CA SER A 215 37.71 -8.03 -21.73
C SER A 215 36.79 -9.23 -21.84
N GLU A 216 36.91 -10.21 -20.95
CA GLU A 216 36.01 -11.36 -20.91
C GLU A 216 34.68 -11.07 -20.21
N TYR A 217 34.58 -9.97 -19.49
CA TYR A 217 33.41 -9.57 -18.69
C TYR A 217 32.73 -8.29 -19.22
N ASP A 218 33.11 -7.86 -20.42
CA ASP A 218 32.48 -6.79 -21.20
C ASP A 218 32.12 -7.40 -22.56
N LYS A 219 30.82 -7.70 -22.72
CA LYS A 219 30.23 -8.44 -23.84
C LYS A 219 28.90 -7.86 -24.28
N THR A 220 28.23 -7.09 -23.43
CA THR A 220 26.86 -6.64 -23.66
C THR A 220 26.67 -5.18 -23.27
N ASP A 221 26.19 -4.40 -24.22
CA ASP A 221 25.64 -3.08 -23.96
C ASP A 221 24.17 -3.20 -23.52
N LEU A 222 23.97 -3.63 -22.27
CA LEU A 222 22.62 -3.86 -21.72
C LEU A 222 21.72 -2.61 -21.76
N ASN A 223 22.34 -1.43 -21.77
CA ASN A 223 21.63 -0.15 -21.76
C ASN A 223 21.55 0.51 -23.14
N ASP A 224 22.11 -0.09 -24.20
CA ASP A 224 22.17 0.48 -25.56
C ASP A 224 22.72 1.92 -25.51
N ILE A 225 23.89 2.07 -24.86
CA ILE A 225 24.56 3.34 -24.57
C ILE A 225 24.84 4.12 -25.86
N ASP A 226 25.19 3.45 -26.96
CA ASP A 226 25.45 4.11 -28.25
C ASP A 226 24.19 4.27 -29.13
N GLY A 227 23.09 3.60 -28.78
CA GLY A 227 21.77 3.77 -29.38
C GLY A 227 21.63 3.15 -30.76
N ASP A 228 22.47 2.18 -31.13
CA ASP A 228 22.41 1.51 -32.41
C ASP A 228 21.45 0.30 -32.43
N GLY A 229 20.94 -0.10 -31.26
CA GLY A 229 20.00 -1.20 -31.05
C GLY A 229 20.65 -2.58 -30.94
N ASN A 230 21.98 -2.67 -30.89
CA ASN A 230 22.75 -3.89 -30.76
C ASN A 230 23.30 -4.08 -29.34
N ARG A 231 22.50 -4.71 -28.47
CA ARG A 231 22.87 -4.93 -27.06
C ARG A 231 23.88 -6.06 -26.80
N LEU A 232 24.28 -6.81 -27.82
CA LEU A 232 25.22 -7.93 -27.70
C LEU A 232 26.62 -7.54 -28.21
N GLU A 233 27.08 -6.36 -27.81
CA GLU A 233 28.42 -5.88 -28.09
C GLU A 233 29.04 -5.21 -26.86
N PRO A 234 30.38 -5.12 -26.78
CA PRO A 234 31.06 -4.50 -25.66
C PRO A 234 30.99 -2.96 -25.69
N ASP A 235 30.83 -2.33 -24.53
CA ASP A 235 30.73 -0.87 -24.36
C ASP A 235 31.90 -0.28 -23.54
N GLY A 236 32.84 -1.12 -23.09
CA GLY A 236 33.95 -0.74 -22.22
C GLY A 236 33.60 -0.76 -20.72
N ILE A 237 32.43 -1.27 -20.35
CA ILE A 237 31.94 -1.42 -18.98
C ILE A 237 31.83 -2.91 -18.66
N VAL A 238 32.22 -3.30 -17.44
CA VAL A 238 32.02 -4.67 -16.99
C VAL A 238 30.52 -4.96 -16.85
N ASP A 239 30.01 -5.93 -17.61
CA ASP A 239 28.59 -6.24 -17.77
C ASP A 239 27.90 -6.56 -16.44
N HIS A 240 28.55 -7.38 -15.61
CA HIS A 240 27.95 -7.99 -14.43
C HIS A 240 28.98 -8.15 -13.31
N VAL A 241 28.82 -7.42 -12.20
CA VAL A 241 29.67 -7.54 -11.01
C VAL A 241 28.83 -8.04 -9.83
N MET A 242 29.32 -9.06 -9.15
CA MET A 242 28.69 -9.64 -7.97
C MET A 242 29.68 -9.73 -6.82
N LEU A 243 29.43 -8.99 -5.75
CA LEU A 243 30.30 -8.94 -4.57
C LEU A 243 29.74 -9.82 -3.45
N PHE A 244 30.61 -10.54 -2.75
CA PHE A 244 30.30 -11.26 -1.51
C PHE A 244 31.12 -10.71 -0.36
N HIS A 245 30.48 -10.15 0.68
CA HIS A 245 31.18 -9.62 1.86
C HIS A 245 31.19 -10.61 3.02
N SER A 246 32.17 -10.50 3.92
CA SER A 246 32.42 -11.49 4.99
C SER A 246 31.44 -11.47 6.18
N SER A 247 30.33 -10.75 6.09
CA SER A 247 29.33 -10.64 7.16
C SER A 247 27.98 -11.23 6.77
N ILE A 248 27.13 -11.50 7.76
CA ILE A 248 25.69 -11.66 7.54
C ILE A 248 25.13 -10.32 7.04
N GLY A 249 24.18 -10.39 6.13
CA GLY A 249 23.53 -9.21 5.56
C GLY A 249 22.62 -8.52 6.58
N GLN A 250 22.50 -7.21 6.45
CA GLN A 250 21.66 -6.42 7.35
C GLN A 250 20.16 -6.79 7.23
N GLU A 251 19.70 -7.29 6.08
CA GLU A 251 18.37 -7.87 5.87
C GLU A 251 18.05 -9.05 6.79
N ALA A 252 19.09 -9.74 7.24
CA ALA A 252 19.01 -10.90 8.10
C ALA A 252 19.47 -10.60 9.54
N GLY A 253 19.59 -9.32 9.91
CA GLY A 253 19.99 -8.89 11.26
C GLY A 253 21.47 -8.53 11.40
N GLY A 254 22.27 -8.60 10.34
CA GLY A 254 23.65 -8.08 10.29
C GLY A 254 24.68 -8.87 11.10
N GLY A 255 24.28 -9.97 11.74
CA GLY A 255 25.18 -10.85 12.46
C GLY A 255 25.92 -10.16 13.61
N VAL A 256 27.23 -10.39 13.66
CA VAL A 256 28.13 -9.78 14.65
C VAL A 256 28.39 -8.29 14.43
N LEU A 257 28.01 -7.75 13.27
CA LEU A 257 28.14 -6.33 12.93
C LEU A 257 26.85 -5.55 13.19
N ASP A 258 25.70 -6.23 13.31
CA ASP A 258 24.39 -5.60 13.55
C ASP A 258 24.12 -4.48 12.51
N GLY A 259 23.82 -3.26 12.92
CA GLY A 259 23.60 -2.12 12.02
C GLY A 259 24.82 -1.62 11.24
N ASP A 260 26.02 -2.17 11.48
CA ASP A 260 27.22 -1.87 10.68
C ASP A 260 27.38 -2.82 9.49
N ALA A 261 26.57 -3.87 9.38
CA ALA A 261 26.52 -4.75 8.22
C ALA A 261 25.87 -4.05 7.03
N ILE A 262 26.34 -4.40 5.82
CA ILE A 262 25.76 -3.97 4.55
C ILE A 262 24.46 -4.76 4.30
N TRP A 263 23.43 -4.10 3.77
CA TRP A 263 22.22 -4.77 3.30
C TRP A 263 22.44 -5.26 1.85
N SER A 264 22.06 -6.49 1.51
CA SER A 264 22.07 -6.97 0.11
C SER A 264 21.28 -6.11 -0.86
N HIS A 265 21.90 -5.67 -1.95
CA HIS A 265 21.22 -4.85 -2.96
C HIS A 265 21.95 -4.85 -4.30
N ARG A 266 21.26 -4.34 -5.32
CA ARG A 266 21.83 -3.85 -6.57
C ARG A 266 21.95 -2.34 -6.54
N PHE A 267 23.11 -1.81 -6.95
CA PHE A 267 23.27 -0.38 -7.20
C PHE A 267 24.35 -0.09 -8.25
N PHE A 268 24.80 1.16 -8.31
CA PHE A 268 25.75 1.64 -9.31
C PHE A 268 26.96 2.32 -8.66
N VAL A 269 28.13 2.15 -9.26
CA VAL A 269 29.37 2.86 -8.91
C VAL A 269 29.52 4.08 -9.82
N PHE A 270 29.74 5.23 -9.20
CA PHE A 270 29.89 6.51 -9.88
C PHE A 270 31.24 7.17 -9.63
N ASP A 271 31.74 7.91 -10.63
CA ASP A 271 32.76 8.93 -10.42
C ASP A 271 32.17 10.27 -9.93
N GLU A 272 33.03 11.25 -9.72
CA GLU A 272 32.66 12.62 -9.29
C GLU A 272 31.74 13.37 -10.27
N ASN A 273 31.61 12.90 -11.51
CA ASN A 273 30.73 13.44 -12.54
C ASN A 273 29.49 12.57 -12.77
N ASN A 274 29.23 11.61 -11.88
CA ASN A 274 28.22 10.57 -12.01
C ASN A 274 28.32 9.73 -13.32
N GLN A 275 29.54 9.41 -13.77
CA GLN A 275 29.82 8.47 -14.87
C GLN A 275 30.21 7.09 -14.33
N PRO A 276 30.14 6.02 -15.15
CA PRO A 276 30.80 4.75 -14.86
C PRO A 276 32.26 4.98 -14.47
N LYS A 277 32.69 4.36 -13.37
CA LYS A 277 33.99 4.65 -12.75
C LYS A 277 35.10 3.83 -13.40
N SER A 278 36.19 4.48 -13.80
CA SER A 278 37.31 3.82 -14.49
C SER A 278 38.11 2.94 -13.53
N ILE A 279 38.40 1.70 -13.93
CA ILE A 279 39.21 0.77 -13.15
C ILE A 279 40.70 1.07 -13.43
N PRO A 280 41.51 1.42 -12.41
CA PRO A 280 42.90 1.83 -12.60
C PRO A 280 43.74 0.83 -13.40
N ASN A 281 44.60 1.35 -14.28
CA ASN A 281 45.48 0.56 -15.16
C ASN A 281 44.78 -0.38 -16.15
N THR A 282 43.50 -0.13 -16.43
CA THR A 282 42.74 -0.84 -17.46
C THR A 282 42.04 0.16 -18.39
N ASN A 283 41.50 -0.31 -19.51
CA ASN A 283 40.62 0.50 -20.37
C ASN A 283 39.13 0.35 -19.98
N TYR A 284 38.82 -0.40 -18.93
CA TYR A 284 37.47 -0.79 -18.55
C TYR A 284 36.94 0.06 -17.39
N LYS A 285 35.61 0.13 -17.30
CA LYS A 285 34.89 0.82 -16.24
C LYS A 285 34.01 -0.17 -15.47
N ILE A 286 33.63 0.20 -14.26
CA ILE A 286 32.57 -0.47 -13.51
C ILE A 286 31.38 0.46 -13.37
N TYR A 287 30.19 -0.13 -13.42
CA TYR A 287 28.94 0.60 -13.30
C TYR A 287 27.97 -0.12 -12.37
N ASN A 288 27.22 -1.11 -12.84
CA ASN A 288 26.30 -1.90 -12.03
C ASN A 288 27.04 -2.91 -11.15
N TYR A 289 26.48 -3.15 -9.97
CA TYR A 289 26.92 -4.23 -9.09
C TYR A 289 25.75 -4.78 -8.29
N THR A 290 25.91 -6.03 -7.86
CA THR A 290 25.13 -6.66 -6.79
C THR A 290 26.05 -6.96 -5.61
N ILE A 291 25.57 -6.86 -4.38
CA ILE A 291 26.34 -7.17 -3.16
C ILE A 291 25.54 -8.12 -2.28
N ASN A 292 26.21 -9.17 -1.79
CA ASN A 292 25.59 -10.30 -1.09
C ASN A 292 26.43 -10.67 0.16
N PRO A 293 25.82 -11.27 1.20
CA PRO A 293 26.51 -11.65 2.42
C PRO A 293 27.29 -12.96 2.28
N ILE A 294 28.06 -13.27 3.31
CA ILE A 294 28.91 -14.47 3.35
C ILE A 294 28.10 -15.76 3.26
N ASP A 295 26.89 -15.78 3.82
CA ASP A 295 26.00 -16.92 3.91
C ASP A 295 24.88 -16.92 2.85
N ALA A 296 25.04 -16.14 1.78
CA ALA A 296 24.05 -16.05 0.72
C ALA A 296 23.68 -17.43 0.15
N ALA A 297 22.40 -17.77 0.22
CA ALA A 297 21.84 -18.90 -0.51
C ALA A 297 21.63 -18.54 -1.99
N ILE A 298 21.32 -19.53 -2.83
CA ILE A 298 21.09 -19.28 -4.26
C ILE A 298 19.92 -18.33 -4.50
N GLY A 299 18.90 -18.34 -3.66
CA GLY A 299 17.72 -17.51 -3.81
C GLY A 299 18.02 -16.01 -3.76
N VAL A 300 18.86 -15.58 -2.81
CA VAL A 300 19.39 -14.20 -2.72
C VAL A 300 20.16 -13.85 -3.99
N VAL A 301 21.03 -14.75 -4.45
CA VAL A 301 21.87 -14.54 -5.62
C VAL A 301 21.07 -14.39 -6.92
N VAL A 302 20.07 -15.25 -7.15
CA VAL A 302 19.26 -15.19 -8.38
C VAL A 302 18.26 -14.05 -8.35
N HIS A 303 17.81 -13.62 -7.17
CA HIS A 303 17.01 -12.41 -7.01
C HIS A 303 17.81 -11.17 -7.41
N GLU A 304 19.00 -10.97 -6.84
CA GLU A 304 19.87 -9.84 -7.18
C GLU A 304 20.27 -9.83 -8.65
N PHE A 305 20.60 -10.99 -9.20
CA PHE A 305 20.92 -11.10 -10.62
C PHE A 305 19.68 -10.85 -11.51
N GLY A 306 18.47 -11.14 -11.03
CA GLY A 306 17.22 -10.74 -11.68
C GLY A 306 17.11 -9.23 -11.87
N HIS A 307 17.50 -8.43 -10.88
CA HIS A 307 17.58 -6.97 -11.02
C HIS A 307 18.66 -6.52 -12.02
N ASP A 308 19.77 -7.25 -12.09
CA ASP A 308 20.82 -6.97 -13.07
C ASP A 308 20.33 -7.21 -14.50
N LEU A 309 19.41 -8.16 -14.69
CA LEU A 309 18.65 -8.38 -15.91
C LEU A 309 17.47 -7.39 -16.09
N GLY A 310 17.29 -6.41 -15.22
CA GLY A 310 16.30 -5.34 -15.36
C GLY A 310 14.92 -5.61 -14.73
N LEU A 311 14.78 -6.67 -13.93
CA LEU A 311 13.53 -6.96 -13.23
C LEU A 311 13.35 -6.09 -11.98
N PRO A 312 12.12 -5.60 -11.69
CA PRO A 312 11.85 -4.88 -10.45
C PRO A 312 11.64 -5.84 -9.27
N ASP A 313 11.73 -5.31 -8.06
CA ASP A 313 11.20 -5.95 -6.87
C ASP A 313 9.67 -6.06 -6.94
N GLU A 314 9.14 -7.20 -6.54
CA GLU A 314 7.71 -7.49 -6.55
C GLU A 314 7.09 -7.55 -5.15
N TYR A 315 7.87 -7.27 -4.10
CA TYR A 315 7.37 -7.15 -2.72
C TYR A 315 6.91 -5.72 -2.38
N ASP A 316 6.28 -5.55 -1.20
CA ASP A 316 5.94 -4.21 -0.69
C ASP A 316 7.19 -3.45 -0.22
N LEU A 317 7.53 -2.37 -0.92
CA LEU A 317 8.76 -1.60 -0.71
C LEU A 317 8.68 -0.65 0.48
N ASN A 318 7.47 -0.37 0.94
CA ASN A 318 7.20 0.46 2.10
C ASN A 318 7.06 -0.36 3.39
N SER A 319 7.08 -1.71 3.26
CA SER A 319 7.18 -2.69 4.35
C SER A 319 6.17 -2.47 5.48
N ASN A 320 5.00 -3.09 5.37
CA ASN A 320 4.08 -3.30 6.48
C ASN A 320 4.18 -4.74 7.04
N ASP A 321 3.46 -5.05 8.12
CA ASP A 321 3.41 -6.41 8.68
C ASP A 321 2.56 -7.39 7.87
N ILE A 322 1.89 -6.93 6.81
CA ILE A 322 0.91 -7.68 6.03
C ILE A 322 1.56 -8.30 4.78
N GLY A 323 2.36 -7.52 4.04
CA GLY A 323 2.92 -7.87 2.74
C GLY A 323 1.96 -7.58 1.58
N GLU A 324 2.39 -8.01 0.40
CA GLU A 324 1.67 -7.93 -0.86
C GLU A 324 1.24 -9.32 -1.36
N PRO A 325 0.18 -9.43 -2.17
CA PRO A 325 -0.26 -10.70 -2.76
C PRO A 325 0.64 -11.08 -3.94
N VAL A 326 1.92 -11.34 -3.67
CA VAL A 326 2.89 -12.02 -4.56
C VAL A 326 3.59 -13.09 -3.74
N ALA A 327 4.21 -12.69 -2.62
CA ALA A 327 4.73 -13.60 -1.62
C ALA A 327 5.67 -14.68 -2.18
N LEU A 328 5.43 -15.96 -1.86
CA LEU A 328 6.29 -17.07 -2.29
C LEU A 328 6.12 -17.43 -3.76
N TRP A 329 5.13 -16.86 -4.46
CA TRP A 329 4.85 -17.20 -5.86
C TRP A 329 5.90 -16.70 -6.85
N SER A 330 6.72 -15.72 -6.47
CA SER A 330 7.78 -15.17 -7.31
C SER A 330 9.10 -15.04 -6.57
N VAL A 331 10.20 -15.38 -7.26
CA VAL A 331 11.56 -15.12 -6.77
C VAL A 331 11.86 -13.63 -6.59
N MET A 332 11.18 -12.73 -7.31
CA MET A 332 11.32 -11.27 -7.13
C MET A 332 10.54 -10.73 -5.93
N SER A 333 9.86 -11.61 -5.18
CA SER A 333 9.30 -11.34 -3.85
C SER A 333 9.94 -12.30 -2.82
N SER A 334 9.15 -12.85 -1.89
CA SER A 334 9.59 -13.72 -0.81
C SER A 334 9.97 -15.12 -1.29
N GLY A 335 9.68 -15.46 -2.55
CA GLY A 335 10.04 -16.74 -3.17
C GLY A 335 11.56 -16.99 -3.20
N SER A 336 12.39 -15.96 -3.08
CA SER A 336 13.84 -16.06 -2.95
C SER A 336 14.30 -16.73 -1.64
N TYR A 337 13.48 -16.74 -0.60
CA TYR A 337 13.85 -17.32 0.71
C TYR A 337 13.35 -18.75 0.92
N LEU A 338 12.72 -19.35 -0.09
CA LEU A 338 12.15 -20.68 0.01
C LEU A 338 13.21 -21.79 0.01
N GLY A 339 12.98 -22.84 0.81
CA GLY A 339 13.79 -24.06 0.82
C GLY A 339 13.82 -24.75 2.17
N GLN A 340 14.27 -26.00 2.20
CA GLN A 340 14.51 -26.73 3.46
C GLN A 340 15.59 -26.03 4.30
N LEU A 341 16.61 -25.50 3.61
CA LEU A 341 17.49 -24.46 4.12
C LEU A 341 16.97 -23.15 3.50
N SER A 342 16.81 -22.10 4.28
CA SER A 342 16.25 -20.86 3.74
C SER A 342 17.01 -20.38 2.49
N GLY A 343 16.27 -20.11 1.42
CA GLY A 343 16.76 -19.66 0.12
C GLY A 343 17.46 -20.72 -0.75
N SER A 344 17.42 -22.00 -0.37
CA SER A 344 18.06 -23.07 -1.14
C SER A 344 17.22 -23.60 -2.32
N GLN A 345 15.93 -23.28 -2.37
CA GLN A 345 14.98 -23.73 -3.41
C GLN A 345 14.04 -22.58 -3.81
N PRO A 346 14.56 -21.49 -4.41
CA PRO A 346 13.77 -20.34 -4.81
C PRO A 346 12.76 -20.71 -5.90
N THR A 347 11.61 -20.03 -5.91
CA THR A 347 10.53 -20.28 -6.89
C THR A 347 10.79 -19.66 -8.25
N GLN A 348 9.88 -19.86 -9.19
CA GLN A 348 9.91 -19.27 -10.52
C GLN A 348 9.69 -17.74 -10.47
N PHE A 349 10.08 -17.02 -11.52
CA PHE A 349 9.71 -15.62 -11.76
C PHE A 349 8.20 -15.44 -12.01
N SER A 350 7.67 -14.23 -11.77
CA SER A 350 6.29 -13.90 -12.15
C SER A 350 6.09 -13.93 -13.67
N PRO A 351 4.83 -14.05 -14.14
CA PRO A 351 4.52 -14.03 -15.58
C PRO A 351 5.05 -12.81 -16.33
N LYS A 352 5.00 -11.64 -15.69
CA LYS A 352 5.41 -10.37 -16.28
C LYS A 352 6.93 -10.25 -16.34
N SER A 353 7.62 -10.74 -15.31
CA SER A 353 9.07 -10.83 -15.29
C SER A 353 9.59 -11.78 -16.38
N LEU A 354 8.95 -12.95 -16.56
CA LEU A 354 9.30 -13.87 -17.63
C LEU A 354 9.02 -13.30 -19.04
N GLU A 355 7.90 -12.59 -19.21
CA GLU A 355 7.58 -11.88 -20.46
C GLU A 355 8.64 -10.83 -20.78
N PHE A 356 9.06 -10.05 -19.78
CA PHE A 356 10.12 -9.08 -19.93
C PHE A 356 11.43 -9.73 -20.39
N LEU A 357 11.85 -10.83 -19.73
CA LEU A 357 13.08 -11.54 -20.11
C LEU A 357 13.00 -12.11 -21.53
N GLN A 358 11.87 -12.69 -21.91
CA GLN A 358 11.65 -13.20 -23.26
C GLN A 358 11.72 -12.10 -24.33
N GLN A 359 11.19 -10.91 -24.05
CA GLN A 359 11.21 -9.78 -24.99
C GLN A 359 12.60 -9.12 -25.09
N ASN A 360 13.34 -9.06 -23.99
CA ASN A 360 14.64 -8.39 -23.91
C ASN A 360 15.83 -9.27 -24.32
N TYR A 361 15.74 -10.57 -24.09
CA TYR A 361 16.87 -11.49 -24.24
C TYR A 361 16.57 -12.65 -25.19
N ALA A 362 15.36 -12.70 -25.77
CA ALA A 362 14.88 -13.80 -26.61
C ALA A 362 15.08 -15.16 -25.90
N GLY A 363 15.37 -16.24 -26.63
CA GLY A 363 15.53 -17.57 -26.01
C GLY A 363 14.19 -18.25 -25.73
N ASN A 364 14.14 -19.04 -24.66
CA ASN A 364 13.03 -19.92 -24.30
C ASN A 364 12.59 -19.73 -22.84
N TRP A 365 12.41 -18.48 -22.39
CA TRP A 365 11.95 -18.20 -21.02
C TRP A 365 10.48 -18.58 -20.82
N ILE A 366 9.65 -18.30 -21.83
CA ILE A 366 8.22 -18.64 -21.84
C ILE A 366 7.73 -18.99 -23.24
N ALA A 367 6.63 -19.75 -23.27
CA ALA A 367 5.79 -19.93 -24.44
C ALA A 367 4.40 -19.36 -24.11
N GLN A 368 4.21 -18.08 -24.45
CA GLN A 368 3.00 -17.31 -24.15
C GLN A 368 1.99 -17.34 -25.30
N SER A 369 0.73 -17.59 -24.96
CA SER A 369 -0.41 -17.30 -25.84
C SER A 369 -1.07 -15.99 -25.42
N GLU A 370 -1.33 -15.10 -26.37
CA GLU A 370 -1.91 -13.77 -26.12
C GLU A 370 -3.33 -13.67 -26.69
N TYR A 371 -4.20 -13.03 -25.92
CA TYR A 371 -5.59 -12.77 -26.28
C TYR A 371 -5.97 -11.34 -25.91
N THR A 372 -6.81 -10.73 -26.72
CA THR A 372 -7.63 -9.56 -26.37
C THR A 372 -9.06 -10.02 -26.12
N LEU A 373 -9.93 -9.14 -25.60
CA LEU A 373 -11.34 -9.48 -25.42
C LEU A 373 -12.04 -9.81 -26.76
N ASP A 374 -11.62 -9.18 -27.86
CA ASP A 374 -12.20 -9.40 -29.20
C ASP A 374 -11.83 -10.80 -29.76
N ASP A 375 -10.70 -11.37 -29.32
CA ASP A 375 -10.28 -12.73 -29.69
C ASP A 375 -11.15 -13.80 -28.99
N ILE A 376 -11.75 -13.47 -27.85
CA ILE A 376 -12.59 -14.37 -27.03
C ILE A 376 -14.08 -14.18 -27.38
N ASN A 377 -14.39 -14.15 -28.67
CA ASN A 377 -15.78 -14.08 -29.16
C ASN A 377 -16.55 -15.41 -29.00
N THR A 378 -15.83 -16.52 -28.81
CA THR A 378 -16.31 -17.83 -28.39
C THR A 378 -15.39 -18.41 -27.33
N GLU A 379 -15.85 -19.40 -26.57
CA GLU A 379 -15.01 -20.13 -25.60
C GLU A 379 -13.73 -20.66 -26.28
N GLN A 380 -12.57 -20.29 -25.75
CA GLN A 380 -11.26 -20.71 -26.25
C GLN A 380 -10.65 -21.73 -25.29
N THR A 381 -10.47 -22.98 -25.73
CA THR A 381 -9.83 -24.02 -24.90
C THR A 381 -8.33 -24.09 -25.18
N ILE A 382 -7.54 -24.08 -24.12
CA ILE A 382 -6.08 -23.98 -24.15
C ILE A 382 -5.48 -25.04 -23.23
N SER A 383 -4.52 -25.80 -23.75
CA SER A 383 -3.69 -26.69 -22.95
C SER A 383 -2.50 -25.92 -22.37
N LEU A 384 -2.30 -26.05 -21.07
CA LEU A 384 -1.18 -25.48 -20.32
C LEU A 384 -0.25 -26.59 -19.84
N THR A 385 1.05 -26.35 -19.91
CA THR A 385 2.06 -27.10 -19.16
C THR A 385 2.60 -26.27 -18.01
N ASP A 386 3.15 -26.93 -16.99
CA ASP A 386 3.61 -26.24 -15.79
C ASP A 386 4.87 -25.41 -16.05
N ILE A 387 4.91 -24.20 -15.49
CA ILE A 387 5.99 -23.23 -15.73
C ILE A 387 7.30 -23.58 -14.99
N GLY A 388 7.23 -24.50 -14.01
CA GLY A 388 8.39 -24.97 -13.26
C GLY A 388 9.31 -25.89 -14.06
N VAL A 389 8.77 -26.50 -15.13
CA VAL A 389 9.49 -27.36 -16.08
C VAL A 389 9.22 -26.86 -17.50
N ASN A 390 10.14 -26.06 -18.05
CA ASN A 390 9.93 -25.45 -19.36
C ASN A 390 10.11 -26.48 -20.50
N GLU A 391 8.99 -26.98 -21.04
CA GLU A 391 8.93 -28.04 -22.07
C GLU A 391 8.54 -27.52 -23.49
N SER A 392 8.72 -26.24 -23.80
CA SER A 392 8.45 -25.64 -25.14
C SER A 392 6.99 -25.68 -25.64
N THR A 393 6.02 -25.87 -24.75
CA THR A 393 4.58 -25.79 -25.03
C THR A 393 3.97 -24.61 -24.28
N THR A 394 2.75 -24.18 -24.62
CA THR A 394 2.09 -23.04 -23.95
C THR A 394 2.09 -23.24 -22.44
N ASN A 395 2.80 -22.36 -21.73
CA ASN A 395 2.95 -22.39 -20.29
C ASN A 395 2.50 -21.06 -19.63
N GLN A 396 2.07 -20.09 -20.45
CA GLN A 396 1.52 -18.82 -20.00
C GLN A 396 0.43 -18.33 -20.95
N ILE A 397 -0.63 -17.76 -20.39
CA ILE A 397 -1.67 -17.04 -21.12
C ILE A 397 -1.64 -15.59 -20.66
N LYS A 398 -1.72 -14.65 -21.60
CA LYS A 398 -1.93 -13.22 -21.34
C LYS A 398 -3.23 -12.77 -21.99
N ILE A 399 -4.11 -12.15 -21.20
CA ILE A 399 -5.35 -11.54 -21.67
C ILE A 399 -5.22 -10.04 -21.49
N THR A 400 -4.95 -9.33 -22.60
CA THR A 400 -4.82 -7.88 -22.60
C THR A 400 -6.21 -7.22 -22.53
N LEU A 401 -6.38 -6.36 -21.54
CA LEU A 401 -7.63 -5.67 -21.27
C LEU A 401 -7.69 -4.32 -22.00
N PRO A 402 -8.89 -3.84 -22.35
CA PRO A 402 -9.08 -2.48 -22.82
C PRO A 402 -8.51 -1.48 -21.81
N ALA A 403 -7.84 -0.44 -22.31
CA ALA A 403 -7.36 0.63 -21.44
C ALA A 403 -8.55 1.35 -20.79
N GLU A 404 -8.47 1.57 -19.48
CA GLU A 404 -9.41 2.44 -18.79
C GLU A 404 -9.19 3.90 -19.21
N LEU A 405 -10.23 4.73 -19.06
CA LEU A 405 -10.14 6.15 -19.37
C LEU A 405 -9.90 6.97 -18.10
N GLU A 406 -9.10 8.03 -18.22
CA GLU A 406 -8.94 9.05 -17.19
C GLU A 406 -9.34 10.44 -17.69
N PRO A 407 -9.90 11.31 -16.82
CA PRO A 407 -10.17 12.69 -17.16
C PRO A 407 -8.89 13.39 -17.64
N PHE A 408 -8.99 14.10 -18.76
CA PHE A 408 -7.87 14.86 -19.31
C PHE A 408 -8.24 16.34 -19.47
N ILE A 409 -8.73 16.75 -20.64
CA ILE A 409 -9.03 18.15 -20.97
C ILE A 409 -10.29 18.18 -21.83
N ALA A 410 -11.21 19.10 -21.52
CA ALA A 410 -12.40 19.29 -22.36
C ALA A 410 -12.01 19.71 -23.80
N PRO A 411 -12.76 19.26 -24.81
CA PRO A 411 -12.62 19.74 -26.19
C PRO A 411 -12.54 21.27 -26.27
N LEU A 412 -11.73 21.78 -27.20
CA LEU A 412 -11.54 23.24 -27.32
C LEU A 412 -12.81 23.91 -27.86
N ASP A 413 -13.55 23.19 -28.69
CA ASP A 413 -14.92 23.44 -29.09
C ASP A 413 -15.65 22.08 -29.28
N GLY A 414 -16.97 22.06 -29.31
CA GLY A 414 -17.74 20.83 -29.58
C GLY A 414 -17.51 19.67 -28.59
N ASN A 415 -17.43 18.45 -29.12
CA ASN A 415 -17.30 17.19 -28.38
C ASN A 415 -15.92 16.54 -28.52
N TYR A 416 -15.14 16.93 -29.53
CA TYR A 416 -13.87 16.32 -29.87
C TYR A 416 -12.82 17.36 -30.23
N HIS A 417 -11.55 16.99 -30.04
CA HIS A 417 -10.41 17.68 -30.64
C HIS A 417 -9.35 16.68 -31.09
N TYR A 418 -8.36 17.12 -31.86
CA TYR A 418 -7.19 16.31 -32.20
C TYR A 418 -6.11 16.46 -31.14
N TYR A 419 -5.58 15.33 -30.68
CA TYR A 419 -4.53 15.25 -29.68
C TYR A 419 -3.27 14.62 -30.27
N SER A 420 -2.12 15.25 -30.02
CA SER A 420 -0.81 14.78 -30.48
C SER A 420 -0.30 13.53 -29.77
N GLY A 421 -0.89 13.18 -28.62
CA GLY A 421 -0.33 12.19 -27.71
C GLY A 421 0.70 12.78 -26.75
N GLN A 422 1.03 11.98 -25.73
CA GLN A 422 2.02 12.24 -24.68
C GLN A 422 2.91 11.00 -24.59
N GLY A 423 4.22 11.18 -24.76
CA GLY A 423 5.23 10.13 -24.65
C GLY A 423 6.60 10.63 -25.10
N ASP A 424 7.63 9.84 -24.83
CA ASP A 424 9.00 10.10 -25.28
C ASP A 424 9.23 9.49 -26.69
N LYS A 425 10.18 10.05 -27.44
CA LYS A 425 10.59 9.64 -28.80
C LYS A 425 9.40 9.57 -29.77
N LEU A 426 8.40 10.42 -29.58
CA LEU A 426 7.25 10.48 -30.47
C LEU A 426 7.64 11.10 -31.80
N ASN A 427 6.99 10.62 -32.86
CA ASN A 427 7.04 11.24 -34.19
C ASN A 427 5.63 11.20 -34.80
N ASN A 428 4.72 11.91 -34.13
CA ASN A 428 3.31 11.86 -34.42
C ASN A 428 2.96 12.93 -35.46
N SER A 429 2.12 12.57 -36.42
CA SER A 429 1.73 13.48 -37.51
C SER A 429 0.25 13.39 -37.83
N ALA A 430 -0.30 14.48 -38.34
CA ALA A 430 -1.64 14.56 -38.92
C ALA A 430 -1.61 15.43 -40.17
N SER A 431 -2.43 15.13 -41.19
CA SER A 431 -2.40 15.89 -42.44
C SER A 431 -3.70 15.83 -43.23
N PHE A 432 -3.88 16.76 -44.14
CA PHE A 432 -4.93 16.73 -45.16
C PHE A 432 -4.46 17.44 -46.43
N ALA A 433 -5.03 17.05 -47.57
CA ALA A 433 -4.77 17.71 -48.85
C ALA A 433 -5.88 18.72 -49.16
N LEU A 434 -5.51 19.89 -49.68
CA LEU A 434 -6.46 20.93 -50.08
C LEU A 434 -5.96 21.65 -51.34
N THR A 435 -6.87 21.86 -52.30
CA THR A 435 -6.61 22.75 -53.44
C THR A 435 -6.95 24.18 -53.02
N LEU A 436 -5.93 25.04 -52.94
CA LEU A 436 -6.09 26.42 -52.52
C LEU A 436 -6.67 27.26 -53.66
N PRO A 437 -7.62 28.17 -53.40
CA PRO A 437 -8.15 29.07 -54.41
C PRO A 437 -7.07 30.03 -54.91
N ASN A 438 -7.32 30.65 -56.08
CA ASN A 438 -6.47 31.73 -56.58
C ASN A 438 -6.90 33.07 -55.95
N ALA A 439 -6.71 33.19 -54.63
CA ALA A 439 -7.06 34.37 -53.83
C ALA A 439 -5.82 35.23 -53.53
N ALA A 440 -6.04 36.48 -53.11
CA ALA A 440 -4.95 37.40 -52.78
C ALA A 440 -4.37 37.14 -51.39
N ASP A 441 -5.25 36.85 -50.42
CA ASP A 441 -4.93 36.52 -49.05
C ASP A 441 -5.52 35.15 -48.69
N ILE A 442 -4.69 34.23 -48.19
CA ILE A 442 -5.10 32.90 -47.75
C ILE A 442 -4.45 32.62 -46.41
N SER A 443 -5.25 32.42 -45.36
CA SER A 443 -4.78 32.10 -44.02
C SER A 443 -5.28 30.74 -43.56
N LEU A 444 -4.40 29.94 -42.96
CA LEU A 444 -4.74 28.79 -42.14
C LEU A 444 -4.86 29.24 -40.68
N THR A 445 -5.98 28.94 -40.03
CA THR A 445 -6.18 29.20 -38.61
C THR A 445 -6.65 27.93 -37.88
N MET A 446 -6.28 27.79 -36.62
CA MET A 446 -6.77 26.69 -35.77
C MET A 446 -6.78 27.11 -34.30
N LEU A 447 -7.71 26.58 -33.51
CA LEU A 447 -7.65 26.64 -32.05
C LEU A 447 -6.59 25.66 -31.55
N ALA A 448 -5.80 26.09 -30.58
CA ALA A 448 -4.80 25.24 -29.97
C ALA A 448 -4.70 25.44 -28.46
N ASN A 449 -4.32 24.37 -27.79
CA ASN A 449 -3.68 24.37 -26.47
C ASN A 449 -2.45 23.49 -26.58
N TYR A 450 -1.32 23.90 -26.03
CA TYR A 450 -0.14 23.07 -25.99
C TYR A 450 0.67 23.24 -24.70
N SER A 451 1.29 22.17 -24.26
CA SER A 451 2.27 22.09 -23.18
C SER A 451 3.37 21.14 -23.68
N ILE A 452 4.45 21.74 -24.15
CA ILE A 452 5.54 21.13 -24.91
C ILE A 452 6.85 21.47 -24.21
N GLU A 453 7.75 20.50 -24.04
CA GLU A 453 9.03 20.75 -23.37
C GLU A 453 9.82 21.86 -24.09
N LEU A 454 10.31 22.83 -23.34
CA LEU A 454 10.97 24.01 -23.91
C LEU A 454 12.37 23.65 -24.42
N ASN A 455 12.67 23.95 -25.70
CA ASN A 455 13.94 23.69 -26.38
C ASN A 455 14.29 22.21 -26.64
N TYR A 456 13.33 21.29 -26.52
CA TYR A 456 13.57 19.87 -26.78
C TYR A 456 12.44 19.30 -27.65
N ASP A 457 11.21 19.32 -27.16
CA ASP A 457 10.06 18.90 -27.94
C ASP A 457 9.64 19.98 -28.95
N VAL A 458 9.11 19.53 -30.10
CA VAL A 458 8.75 20.44 -31.20
C VAL A 458 7.40 20.11 -31.82
N PHE A 459 6.58 21.15 -31.97
CA PHE A 459 5.39 21.13 -32.82
C PHE A 459 5.58 22.02 -34.05
N GLN A 460 5.21 21.52 -35.23
CA GLN A 460 5.36 22.23 -36.50
C GLN A 460 4.12 22.09 -37.39
N VAL A 461 3.81 23.17 -38.11
CA VAL A 461 2.87 23.16 -39.23
C VAL A 461 3.66 23.21 -40.53
N THR A 462 3.31 22.33 -41.46
CA THR A 462 4.05 22.12 -42.71
C THR A 462 3.16 22.23 -43.94
N ILE A 463 3.75 22.64 -45.05
CA ILE A 463 3.16 22.57 -46.39
C ILE A 463 4.05 21.69 -47.25
N ASN A 464 3.49 20.60 -47.79
CA ASN A 464 4.24 19.59 -48.55
C ASN A 464 5.49 19.09 -47.81
N GLY A 465 5.38 18.93 -46.49
CA GLY A 465 6.46 18.49 -45.60
C GLY A 465 7.47 19.58 -45.18
N GLN A 466 7.32 20.82 -45.65
CA GLN A 466 8.21 21.93 -45.29
C GLN A 466 7.59 22.81 -44.19
N PRO A 467 8.27 23.05 -43.05
CA PRO A 467 7.76 23.90 -41.96
C PRO A 467 7.56 25.36 -42.39
N ILE A 468 6.41 25.95 -42.03
CA ILE A 468 6.07 27.35 -42.35
C ILE A 468 5.96 28.22 -41.10
N SER A 469 6.29 29.51 -41.22
CA SER A 469 6.18 30.47 -40.12
C SER A 469 4.72 30.84 -39.81
N GLY A 470 4.39 30.97 -38.52
CA GLY A 470 3.10 31.44 -38.03
C GLY A 470 3.25 32.49 -36.92
N ASN A 471 2.12 32.94 -36.38
CA ASN A 471 2.07 33.98 -35.35
C ASN A 471 2.76 33.63 -34.02
N THR A 472 2.97 32.34 -33.73
CA THR A 472 3.60 31.84 -32.49
C THR A 472 4.91 31.08 -32.74
N THR A 473 5.34 30.92 -33.99
CA THR A 473 6.52 30.09 -34.31
C THR A 473 7.84 30.79 -34.00
N LYS A 474 8.82 30.03 -33.51
CA LYS A 474 10.23 30.39 -33.42
C LYS A 474 10.95 30.01 -34.71
N ALA A 475 11.84 30.88 -35.20
CA ALA A 475 12.48 30.71 -36.51
C ALA A 475 13.48 29.54 -36.57
N THR A 476 14.30 29.36 -35.52
CA THR A 476 15.40 28.37 -35.49
C THR A 476 15.49 27.73 -34.11
N HIS A 477 15.62 26.40 -34.06
CA HIS A 477 15.74 25.66 -32.80
C HIS A 477 17.14 25.80 -32.18
N PRO A 478 17.28 26.00 -30.85
CA PRO A 478 18.58 26.21 -30.22
C PRO A 478 19.44 24.93 -30.16
N ASN A 479 18.81 23.76 -30.02
CA ASN A 479 19.51 22.49 -29.78
C ASN A 479 19.61 21.58 -31.02
N TYR A 480 18.79 21.83 -32.06
CA TYR A 480 18.68 20.92 -33.22
C TYR A 480 18.85 21.69 -34.53
N ALA A 481 20.04 21.54 -35.12
CA ALA A 481 20.35 22.12 -36.42
C ALA A 481 19.39 21.57 -37.49
N GLY A 482 18.74 22.45 -38.24
CA GLY A 482 17.78 22.08 -39.30
C GLY A 482 16.31 22.09 -38.89
N ILE A 483 15.99 22.26 -37.60
CA ILE A 483 14.61 22.51 -37.17
C ILE A 483 14.31 24.01 -37.23
N THR A 484 13.33 24.38 -38.05
CA THR A 484 12.90 25.77 -38.27
C THR A 484 11.38 25.90 -38.15
N ASN A 485 10.89 27.12 -37.86
CA ASN A 485 9.46 27.44 -37.78
C ASN A 485 8.69 26.47 -36.87
N TYR A 486 9.07 26.41 -35.60
CA TYR A 486 8.56 25.46 -34.62
C TYR A 486 7.89 26.15 -33.43
N MET A 487 7.15 25.38 -32.64
CA MET A 487 6.54 25.79 -31.37
C MET A 487 6.96 24.80 -30.26
N ASP A 488 7.15 25.34 -29.06
CA ASP A 488 7.50 24.67 -27.81
C ASP A 488 7.00 25.52 -26.61
N GLY A 489 7.19 25.05 -25.39
CA GLY A 489 6.72 25.71 -24.17
C GLY A 489 5.21 25.53 -23.94
N GLU A 490 4.61 26.42 -23.14
CA GLU A 490 3.20 26.35 -22.80
C GLU A 490 2.38 27.50 -23.40
N SER A 491 1.19 27.17 -23.92
CA SER A 491 0.13 28.13 -24.14
C SER A 491 -0.41 28.67 -22.79
N SER A 492 -0.99 29.88 -22.78
CA SER A 492 -1.20 30.71 -21.57
C SER A 492 -1.96 30.11 -20.38
N ALA A 493 -2.55 28.90 -20.50
CA ALA A 493 -2.88 27.98 -19.42
C ALA A 493 -3.44 26.68 -20.01
N PHE A 494 -2.61 25.64 -20.21
CA PHE A 494 -3.01 24.40 -20.88
C PHE A 494 -4.33 23.81 -20.31
N GLY A 495 -5.31 23.58 -21.18
CA GLY A 495 -6.68 23.14 -20.84
C GLY A 495 -7.69 24.27 -20.59
N SER A 496 -7.27 25.53 -20.69
CA SER A 496 -8.14 26.70 -20.55
C SER A 496 -7.69 27.83 -21.49
N ASN A 497 -8.63 28.64 -22.00
CA ASN A 497 -8.32 29.76 -22.90
C ASN A 497 -7.51 29.36 -24.16
N PRO A 498 -8.10 28.62 -25.11
CA PRO A 498 -7.43 28.30 -26.37
C PRO A 498 -6.93 29.53 -27.11
N ILE A 499 -5.73 29.40 -27.67
CA ILE A 499 -5.14 30.40 -28.54
C ILE A 499 -5.49 30.09 -29.99
N THR A 500 -5.41 31.09 -30.86
CA THR A 500 -5.52 30.89 -32.31
C THR A 500 -4.13 30.88 -32.94
N LEU A 501 -3.76 29.76 -33.55
CA LEU A 501 -2.60 29.70 -34.43
C LEU A 501 -2.99 30.22 -35.81
N SER A 502 -2.11 30.96 -36.47
CA SER A 502 -2.36 31.55 -37.80
C SER A 502 -1.11 31.50 -38.67
N PHE A 503 -1.29 31.05 -39.92
CA PHE A 503 -0.24 30.87 -40.92
C PHE A 503 -0.69 31.40 -42.29
N ASP A 504 0.24 32.04 -43.03
CA ASP A 504 0.00 32.53 -44.39
C ASP A 504 0.22 31.42 -45.43
N LEU A 505 -0.82 31.12 -46.20
CA LEU A 505 -0.83 30.15 -47.29
C LEU A 505 -0.86 30.81 -48.68
N SER A 506 -0.91 32.15 -48.76
CA SER A 506 -0.95 32.90 -50.02
C SER A 506 0.16 32.53 -51.02
N PRO A 507 1.40 32.19 -50.60
CA PRO A 507 2.44 31.73 -51.52
C PRO A 507 2.09 30.48 -52.34
N TYR A 508 1.11 29.68 -51.86
CA TYR A 508 0.69 28.42 -52.47
C TYR A 508 -0.64 28.51 -53.22
N LYS A 509 -1.17 29.72 -53.44
CA LYS A 509 -2.46 29.93 -54.12
C LYS A 509 -2.54 29.20 -55.46
N GLY A 510 -3.70 28.61 -55.73
CA GLY A 510 -3.95 27.83 -56.95
C GLY A 510 -3.27 26.45 -57.00
N GLN A 511 -2.51 26.04 -55.97
CA GLN A 511 -1.88 24.73 -55.89
C GLN A 511 -2.71 23.77 -55.02
N THR A 512 -2.58 22.48 -55.29
CA THR A 512 -2.95 21.43 -54.33
C THR A 512 -1.78 21.22 -53.39
N VAL A 513 -2.02 21.40 -52.09
CA VAL A 513 -1.01 21.25 -51.04
C VAL A 513 -1.43 20.22 -50.01
N THR A 514 -0.44 19.59 -49.38
CA THR A 514 -0.64 18.82 -48.14
C THR A 514 -0.29 19.70 -46.96
N ILE A 515 -1.28 20.00 -46.13
CA ILE A 515 -1.09 20.68 -44.84
C ILE A 515 -0.83 19.60 -43.80
N GLY A 516 0.30 19.69 -43.09
CA GLY A 516 0.71 18.71 -42.09
C GLY A 516 0.95 19.33 -40.71
N LEU A 517 0.61 18.60 -39.66
CA LEU A 517 0.89 18.86 -38.26
C LEU A 517 1.90 17.80 -37.81
N LEU A 518 2.99 18.20 -37.18
CA LEU A 518 4.06 17.31 -36.76
C LEU A 518 4.43 17.59 -35.31
N TYR A 519 4.32 16.58 -34.45
CA TYR A 519 4.74 16.63 -33.05
C TYR A 519 5.85 15.61 -32.82
N ARG A 520 7.01 16.09 -32.38
CA ARG A 520 8.18 15.26 -32.10
C ARG A 520 8.68 15.51 -30.71
N THR A 521 8.95 14.43 -29.99
CA THR A 521 9.50 14.51 -28.64
C THR A 521 10.87 13.88 -28.57
N ASP A 522 11.69 14.40 -27.67
CA ASP A 522 12.98 13.79 -27.38
C ASP A 522 12.81 12.55 -26.48
N ALA A 523 13.89 12.02 -25.94
CA ALA A 523 13.81 10.80 -25.15
C ALA A 523 13.39 11.03 -23.69
N PHE A 524 13.04 12.25 -23.27
CA PHE A 524 12.81 12.62 -21.86
C PHE A 524 11.63 13.58 -21.68
N GLU A 525 11.40 13.92 -20.40
CA GLU A 525 10.45 14.91 -19.90
C GLU A 525 9.15 15.06 -20.71
N THR A 526 8.22 14.16 -20.45
CA THR A 526 6.97 14.18 -21.19
C THR A 526 5.95 15.20 -20.66
N LEU A 527 5.75 16.31 -21.37
CA LEU A 527 4.63 17.23 -21.12
C LEU A 527 3.33 16.77 -21.80
N LYS A 528 2.26 17.57 -21.68
CA LYS A 528 0.90 17.13 -22.05
C LYS A 528 0.62 17.15 -23.55
N GLY A 529 1.54 17.60 -24.40
CA GLY A 529 1.40 17.59 -25.86
C GLY A 529 0.56 18.74 -26.41
N VAL A 530 -0.09 18.52 -27.55
CA VAL A 530 -0.80 19.51 -28.36
C VAL A 530 -2.24 19.08 -28.63
N LEU A 531 -3.17 19.98 -28.37
CA LEU A 531 -4.58 19.89 -28.69
C LEU A 531 -4.90 20.86 -29.82
N ILE A 532 -5.53 20.39 -30.89
CA ILE A 532 -5.90 21.18 -32.07
C ILE A 532 -7.37 20.99 -32.39
N ASP A 533 -8.04 22.09 -32.69
CA ASP A 533 -9.44 22.10 -33.08
C ASP A 533 -9.72 23.25 -34.07
N ASN A 534 -10.90 23.25 -34.70
CA ASN A 534 -11.37 24.32 -35.58
C ASN A 534 -10.33 24.73 -36.64
N ILE A 535 -9.79 23.75 -37.36
CA ILE A 535 -8.84 23.96 -38.47
C ILE A 535 -9.60 24.56 -39.65
N GLN A 536 -9.23 25.79 -40.02
CA GLN A 536 -9.92 26.61 -40.99
C GLN A 536 -8.95 27.16 -42.02
N VAL A 537 -9.37 27.19 -43.29
CA VAL A 537 -8.68 27.98 -44.32
C VAL A 537 -9.64 29.07 -44.79
N ILE A 538 -9.19 30.32 -44.70
CA ILE A 538 -9.93 31.51 -45.09
C ILE A 538 -9.19 32.14 -46.27
N ALA A 539 -9.90 32.42 -47.36
CA ALA A 539 -9.38 33.03 -48.57
C ALA A 539 -10.17 34.30 -48.92
N ASP A 540 -9.50 35.45 -48.99
CA ASP A 540 -10.11 36.78 -49.19
C ASP A 540 -11.35 37.02 -48.29
N GLY A 541 -11.27 36.58 -47.04
CA GLY A 541 -12.33 36.70 -46.04
C GLY A 541 -13.43 35.62 -46.09
N ALA A 542 -13.39 34.68 -47.04
CA ALA A 542 -14.34 33.58 -47.14
C ALA A 542 -13.73 32.26 -46.62
N GLN A 543 -14.47 31.53 -45.78
CA GLN A 543 -14.07 30.19 -45.32
C GLN A 543 -14.17 29.18 -46.47
N VAL A 544 -13.04 28.58 -46.85
CA VAL A 544 -12.96 27.58 -47.93
C VAL A 544 -12.72 26.16 -47.42
N TYR A 545 -12.30 26.01 -46.16
CA TYR A 545 -12.16 24.73 -45.47
C TYR A 545 -12.49 24.89 -43.99
N LEU A 546 -13.11 23.87 -43.40
CA LEU A 546 -13.36 23.76 -41.96
C LEU A 546 -13.33 22.29 -41.53
N ASN A 547 -12.58 22.03 -40.47
CA ASN A 547 -12.61 20.81 -39.69
C ASN A 547 -12.71 21.18 -38.19
N THR A 548 -13.84 20.84 -37.59
CA THR A 548 -14.18 21.07 -36.16
C THR A 548 -13.93 19.84 -35.30
N ALA A 549 -13.18 18.85 -35.80
CA ALA A 549 -13.10 17.46 -35.32
C ALA A 549 -14.43 16.66 -35.33
N GLU A 550 -15.60 17.32 -35.36
CA GLU A 550 -16.93 16.70 -35.46
C GLU A 550 -17.31 16.24 -36.88
N SER A 551 -16.66 16.81 -37.91
CA SER A 551 -17.07 16.62 -39.30
C SER A 551 -16.46 15.37 -39.94
N THR A 552 -17.00 14.96 -41.10
CA THR A 552 -16.48 13.83 -41.90
C THR A 552 -15.14 14.13 -42.60
N ASN A 553 -14.64 15.37 -42.55
CA ASN A 553 -13.39 15.77 -43.20
C ASN A 553 -12.18 15.39 -42.33
N GLU A 554 -11.97 14.10 -42.11
CA GLU A 554 -10.96 13.63 -41.17
C GLU A 554 -9.52 13.88 -41.63
N LEU A 555 -8.67 14.25 -40.68
CA LEU A 555 -7.23 14.26 -40.88
C LEU A 555 -6.72 12.82 -41.07
N GLN A 556 -5.76 12.64 -41.96
CA GLN A 556 -4.94 11.44 -42.01
C GLN A 556 -3.84 11.56 -40.96
N TYR A 557 -3.86 10.71 -39.94
CA TYR A 557 -2.92 10.80 -38.82
C TYR A 557 -2.21 9.48 -38.49
N SER A 558 -1.01 9.62 -37.92
CA SER A 558 -0.22 8.56 -37.31
C SER A 558 0.23 9.06 -35.93
N GLY A 559 -0.19 8.39 -34.87
CA GLY A 559 0.08 8.77 -33.47
C GLY A 559 -0.78 9.92 -32.92
N PHE A 560 -1.13 10.91 -33.75
CA PHE A 560 -2.26 11.80 -33.45
C PHE A 560 -3.56 10.99 -33.38
N ARG A 561 -4.54 11.48 -32.63
CA ARG A 561 -5.85 10.82 -32.49
C ARG A 561 -6.92 11.82 -32.11
N LYS A 562 -8.18 11.46 -32.34
CA LYS A 562 -9.33 12.25 -31.91
C LYS A 562 -9.77 11.78 -30.53
N ILE A 563 -9.86 12.70 -29.58
CA ILE A 563 -10.31 12.41 -28.21
C ILE A 563 -11.46 13.34 -27.82
N SER A 564 -12.27 12.91 -26.87
CA SER A 564 -13.27 13.75 -26.21
C SER A 564 -12.61 14.52 -25.07
N ARG A 565 -13.07 14.34 -23.83
CA ARG A 565 -12.45 14.91 -22.63
C ARG A 565 -11.59 13.94 -21.82
N TYR A 566 -11.40 12.74 -22.35
CA TYR A 566 -10.69 11.65 -21.70
C TYR A 566 -9.51 11.19 -22.55
N ARG A 567 -8.54 10.59 -21.87
CA ARG A 567 -7.47 9.85 -22.52
C ARG A 567 -7.38 8.45 -21.94
N ALA A 568 -6.78 7.54 -22.70
CA ALA A 568 -6.53 6.19 -22.29
C ALA A 568 -5.38 6.17 -21.28
N LYS A 569 -5.60 5.43 -20.20
CA LYS A 569 -4.54 4.92 -19.33
C LYS A 569 -3.72 3.85 -20.05
N GLN A 570 -2.72 3.28 -19.37
CA GLN A 570 -2.06 2.09 -19.90
C GLN A 570 -3.00 0.88 -19.82
N SER A 571 -2.94 0.02 -20.84
CA SER A 571 -3.67 -1.25 -20.84
C SER A 571 -3.13 -2.18 -19.76
N ASN A 572 -4.05 -2.81 -19.04
CA ASN A 572 -3.77 -3.82 -18.02
C ASN A 572 -3.96 -5.23 -18.60
N ALA A 573 -3.57 -6.27 -17.87
CA ALA A 573 -3.72 -7.64 -18.35
C ALA A 573 -3.95 -8.64 -17.22
N TYR A 574 -4.67 -9.73 -17.52
CA TYR A 574 -4.62 -10.94 -16.71
C TYR A 574 -3.56 -11.89 -17.25
N TYR A 575 -2.87 -12.58 -16.36
CA TYR A 575 -2.00 -13.71 -16.71
C TYR A 575 -2.51 -14.97 -16.03
N ALA A 576 -2.43 -16.10 -16.72
CA ALA A 576 -2.70 -17.42 -16.17
C ALA A 576 -1.55 -18.36 -16.51
N HIS A 577 -1.05 -19.09 -15.51
CA HIS A 577 -0.07 -20.17 -15.74
C HIS A 577 -0.22 -21.29 -14.71
N LEU A 578 0.21 -22.50 -15.08
CA LEU A 578 0.11 -23.67 -14.23
C LEU A 578 1.34 -23.77 -13.32
N ARG A 579 1.11 -23.81 -12.00
CA ARG A 579 2.14 -23.99 -10.96
C ARG A 579 2.06 -25.39 -10.38
N SER A 580 3.20 -26.08 -10.34
CA SER A 580 3.34 -27.44 -9.81
C SER A 580 4.40 -27.46 -8.71
N PHE A 581 4.62 -28.63 -8.09
CA PHE A 581 5.75 -28.84 -7.18
C PHE A 581 6.95 -29.51 -7.88
N ARG A 582 7.06 -29.32 -9.19
CA ARG A 582 8.14 -29.87 -10.02
C ARG A 582 9.14 -28.78 -10.37
N GLY A 583 10.35 -29.20 -10.74
CA GLY A 583 11.39 -28.29 -11.23
C GLY A 583 11.72 -27.16 -10.26
N ILE A 584 11.75 -25.92 -10.78
CA ILE A 584 12.06 -24.72 -10.02
C ILE A 584 11.10 -24.50 -8.84
N ASP A 585 9.82 -24.82 -9.01
CA ASP A 585 8.81 -24.62 -7.97
C ASP A 585 8.74 -25.75 -6.93
N SER A 586 9.68 -26.70 -6.96
CA SER A 586 9.68 -27.85 -6.03
C SER A 586 9.73 -27.44 -4.56
N GLY A 587 10.35 -26.30 -4.23
CA GLY A 587 10.37 -25.73 -2.87
C GLY A 587 8.98 -25.47 -2.30
N LEU A 588 7.97 -25.18 -3.14
CA LEU A 588 6.60 -24.89 -2.68
C LEU A 588 5.95 -26.09 -1.98
N SER A 589 6.41 -27.31 -2.25
CA SER A 589 5.94 -28.53 -1.56
C SER A 589 6.23 -28.54 -0.06
N LEU A 590 7.21 -27.74 0.39
CA LEU A 590 7.57 -27.58 1.80
C LEU A 590 6.63 -26.61 2.54
N THR A 591 5.68 -26.01 1.81
CA THR A 591 4.78 -24.98 2.30
C THR A 591 3.33 -25.49 2.31
N GLY A 592 2.42 -24.65 2.81
CA GLY A 592 0.98 -24.87 2.69
C GLY A 592 0.38 -24.46 1.33
N TYR A 593 1.18 -24.10 0.33
CA TYR A 593 0.68 -23.61 -0.97
C TYR A 593 0.09 -24.75 -1.81
N ASN A 594 -0.90 -24.42 -2.64
CA ASN A 594 -1.57 -25.37 -3.54
C ASN A 594 -0.96 -25.34 -4.94
N SER A 595 -0.84 -26.50 -5.60
CA SER A 595 -0.53 -26.55 -7.04
C SER A 595 -1.80 -26.38 -7.86
N GLY A 596 -1.75 -25.66 -8.98
CA GLY A 596 -2.91 -25.42 -9.85
C GLY A 596 -2.68 -24.27 -10.81
N VAL A 597 -3.75 -23.81 -11.48
CA VAL A 597 -3.67 -22.65 -12.38
C VAL A 597 -3.74 -21.38 -11.55
N LEU A 598 -2.65 -20.61 -11.54
CA LEU A 598 -2.53 -19.36 -10.78
C LEU A 598 -2.86 -18.17 -11.68
N LEU A 599 -3.65 -17.24 -11.15
CA LEU A 599 -4.08 -16.03 -11.85
C LEU A 599 -3.34 -14.82 -11.29
N TRP A 600 -2.95 -13.93 -12.20
CA TRP A 600 -2.32 -12.66 -11.86
C TRP A 600 -3.01 -11.51 -12.59
N TYR A 601 -2.97 -10.34 -11.97
CA TYR A 601 -3.40 -9.08 -12.56
C TYR A 601 -2.22 -8.12 -12.64
N SER A 602 -1.92 -7.66 -13.85
CA SER A 602 -0.91 -6.64 -14.13
C SER A 602 -1.59 -5.30 -14.32
N ASN A 603 -1.26 -4.32 -13.46
CA ASN A 603 -1.71 -2.95 -13.58
C ASN A 603 -0.55 -2.05 -14.01
N ASN A 604 -0.48 -1.75 -15.31
CA ASN A 604 0.60 -0.95 -15.86
C ASN A 604 0.54 0.54 -15.47
N ASN A 605 -0.47 0.94 -14.70
CA ASN A 605 -0.59 2.29 -14.15
C ASN A 605 0.06 2.43 -12.76
N GLU A 606 0.49 1.33 -12.14
CA GLU A 606 1.31 1.31 -10.93
C GLU A 606 2.78 1.00 -11.27
N SER A 607 3.71 1.51 -10.46
CA SER A 607 5.15 1.29 -10.65
C SER A 607 5.75 0.19 -9.78
N ASP A 608 5.02 -0.26 -8.78
CA ASP A 608 5.49 -1.15 -7.72
C ASP A 608 4.31 -1.90 -7.07
N ASN A 609 4.61 -2.84 -6.18
CA ASN A 609 3.63 -3.63 -5.43
C ASN A 609 3.47 -3.18 -3.97
N SER A 610 3.70 -1.91 -3.66
CA SER A 610 3.54 -1.37 -2.30
C SER A 610 2.08 -1.22 -1.88
N THR A 611 1.40 -2.34 -1.65
CA THR A 611 -0.03 -2.36 -1.30
C THR A 611 -0.33 -1.68 0.04
N SER A 612 0.68 -1.45 0.88
CA SER A 612 0.57 -0.54 2.03
C SER A 612 0.25 0.92 1.67
N LEU A 613 0.70 1.40 0.50
CA LEU A 613 0.40 2.74 -0.01
C LEU A 613 -0.88 2.75 -0.87
N HIS A 614 -1.09 1.71 -1.66
CA HIS A 614 -2.23 1.57 -2.57
C HIS A 614 -2.95 0.22 -2.37
N PRO A 615 -3.69 0.03 -1.25
CA PRO A 615 -4.30 -1.26 -0.93
C PRO A 615 -5.22 -1.78 -2.04
N GLY A 616 -5.00 -3.02 -2.45
CA GLY A 616 -5.72 -3.68 -3.54
C GLY A 616 -5.20 -3.36 -4.94
N SER A 617 -4.10 -2.61 -5.08
CA SER A 617 -3.44 -2.34 -6.35
C SER A 617 -1.94 -2.56 -6.27
N GLY A 618 -1.31 -2.71 -7.43
CA GLY A 618 0.12 -2.97 -7.58
C GLY A 618 0.44 -3.30 -9.03
N ASP A 619 1.70 -3.20 -9.41
CA ASP A 619 2.16 -3.45 -10.77
C ASP A 619 1.83 -4.88 -11.28
N MET A 620 1.96 -5.88 -10.42
CA MET A 620 1.71 -7.29 -10.72
C MET A 620 1.35 -8.06 -9.45
N LEU A 621 0.08 -8.45 -9.31
CA LEU A 621 -0.45 -9.11 -8.10
C LEU A 621 -1.12 -10.44 -8.43
N VAL A 622 -0.98 -11.42 -7.54
CA VAL A 622 -1.72 -12.68 -7.57
C VAL A 622 -3.18 -12.43 -7.19
N VAL A 623 -4.10 -12.99 -7.97
CA VAL A 623 -5.53 -12.96 -7.66
C VAL A 623 -5.88 -14.22 -6.89
N ASP A 624 -6.13 -14.06 -5.59
CA ASP A 624 -6.53 -15.18 -4.74
C ASP A 624 -7.91 -15.72 -5.13
N GLN A 625 -8.03 -17.01 -5.42
CA GLN A 625 -9.31 -17.58 -5.82
C GLN A 625 -10.18 -17.88 -4.61
N ASP A 626 -9.57 -18.10 -3.44
CA ASP A 626 -10.29 -18.30 -2.19
C ASP A 626 -10.40 -16.98 -1.42
N GLN A 627 -11.60 -16.41 -1.38
CA GLN A 627 -11.84 -15.15 -0.68
C GLN A 627 -12.18 -15.34 0.80
N ASN A 628 -12.06 -16.57 1.34
CA ASN A 628 -12.27 -16.82 2.75
C ASN A 628 -11.04 -16.44 3.58
N PRO A 629 -11.19 -15.61 4.64
CA PRO A 629 -10.05 -15.19 5.45
C PRO A 629 -9.35 -16.35 6.15
N ILE A 630 -8.02 -16.36 6.09
CA ILE A 630 -7.18 -17.21 6.94
C ILE A 630 -6.75 -16.40 8.17
N TYR A 631 -6.90 -17.01 9.35
CA TYR A 631 -6.56 -16.40 10.63
C TYR A 631 -5.25 -16.97 11.17
N LYS A 632 -4.53 -16.15 11.96
CA LYS A 632 -3.39 -16.58 12.75
C LYS A 632 -3.84 -17.61 13.81
N SER A 633 -2.87 -18.20 14.51
CA SER A 633 -3.12 -19.22 15.54
C SER A 633 -3.99 -18.76 16.72
N ASP A 634 -4.22 -17.45 16.88
CA ASP A 634 -5.14 -16.89 17.86
C ASP A 634 -6.62 -17.02 17.46
N GLY A 635 -6.90 -17.38 16.20
CA GLY A 635 -8.25 -17.54 15.66
C GLY A 635 -9.01 -16.22 15.48
N ALA A 636 -8.35 -15.07 15.60
CA ALA A 636 -8.98 -13.76 15.57
C ALA A 636 -8.27 -12.75 14.66
N SER A 637 -6.94 -12.78 14.62
CA SER A 637 -6.14 -11.88 13.79
C SER A 637 -5.97 -12.44 12.39
N LEU A 638 -6.15 -11.62 11.35
CA LEU A 638 -5.90 -12.04 9.97
C LEU A 638 -4.42 -12.38 9.77
N ALA A 639 -4.18 -13.45 9.01
CA ALA A 639 -2.84 -13.82 8.58
C ALA A 639 -2.28 -12.80 7.57
N THR A 640 -0.97 -12.83 7.34
CA THR A 640 -0.29 -11.98 6.35
C THR A 640 -0.61 -12.42 4.93
N SER A 641 -0.36 -11.58 3.93
CA SER A 641 -0.61 -11.91 2.52
C SER A 641 0.10 -13.18 2.08
N VAL A 642 1.30 -13.46 2.61
CA VAL A 642 2.02 -14.73 2.39
C VAL A 642 1.20 -15.96 2.73
N ILE A 643 0.35 -15.87 3.75
CA ILE A 643 -0.53 -16.97 4.15
C ILE A 643 -1.87 -16.89 3.44
N GLN A 644 -2.44 -15.68 3.23
CA GLN A 644 -3.70 -15.51 2.50
C GLN A 644 -3.59 -16.14 1.11
N VAL A 645 -2.58 -15.78 0.31
CA VAL A 645 -2.51 -16.21 -1.11
C VAL A 645 -2.00 -17.64 -1.34
N LYS A 646 -1.93 -18.48 -0.30
CA LYS A 646 -1.39 -19.85 -0.41
C LYS A 646 -2.28 -20.74 -1.28
N ASP A 647 -3.57 -20.43 -1.32
CA ASP A 647 -4.62 -21.18 -2.02
C ASP A 647 -5.16 -20.46 -3.26
N ALA A 648 -4.44 -19.47 -3.75
CA ALA A 648 -4.77 -18.66 -4.92
C ALA A 648 -4.91 -19.40 -6.26
N THR A 649 -4.78 -20.73 -6.30
CA THR A 649 -4.83 -21.52 -7.53
C THR A 649 -6.21 -22.09 -7.81
N LEU A 650 -6.61 -22.11 -9.09
CA LEU A 650 -7.75 -22.91 -9.54
C LEU A 650 -7.43 -24.42 -9.46
N ARG A 651 -8.40 -25.20 -8.97
CA ARG A 651 -8.31 -26.63 -8.68
C ARG A 651 -9.63 -27.35 -9.01
N LEU A 652 -9.56 -28.67 -9.22
CA LEU A 652 -10.74 -29.54 -9.34
C LEU A 652 -10.96 -30.44 -8.11
N ASP A 653 -9.94 -30.55 -7.27
CA ASP A 653 -9.90 -31.28 -6.02
C ASP A 653 -9.82 -30.31 -4.83
N GLU A 654 -10.15 -30.81 -3.63
CA GLU A 654 -10.07 -30.02 -2.39
C GLU A 654 -8.66 -29.45 -2.20
N GLN A 655 -8.60 -28.26 -1.64
CA GLN A 655 -7.37 -27.57 -1.32
C GLN A 655 -6.64 -28.24 -0.14
N LYS A 656 -5.34 -28.00 0.01
CA LYS A 656 -4.57 -28.55 1.12
C LYS A 656 -4.86 -27.79 2.42
N PRO A 657 -5.19 -28.48 3.53
CA PRO A 657 -5.32 -27.83 4.84
C PRO A 657 -3.95 -27.33 5.34
N GLY A 658 -3.95 -26.20 6.05
CA GLY A 658 -2.75 -25.69 6.71
C GLY A 658 -2.92 -24.30 7.31
N LEU A 659 -2.11 -23.97 8.33
CA LEU A 659 -2.00 -22.61 8.89
C LEU A 659 -3.32 -21.97 9.36
N GLY A 660 -4.26 -22.78 9.86
CA GLY A 660 -5.56 -22.29 10.37
C GLY A 660 -6.66 -22.21 9.30
N ASP A 661 -6.36 -22.55 8.05
CA ASP A 661 -7.35 -22.62 6.98
C ASP A 661 -8.21 -23.90 7.08
N GLN A 662 -9.53 -23.73 6.93
CA GLN A 662 -10.55 -24.77 6.95
C GLN A 662 -11.46 -24.72 5.71
N ASN A 663 -11.28 -23.75 4.82
CA ASN A 663 -12.15 -23.53 3.66
C ASN A 663 -11.55 -24.22 2.43
N LEU A 664 -11.61 -25.55 2.40
CA LEU A 664 -10.82 -26.33 1.43
C LEU A 664 -11.55 -26.62 0.12
N ALA A 665 -12.65 -25.93 -0.15
CA ALA A 665 -13.48 -26.23 -1.32
C ALA A 665 -12.71 -25.97 -2.62
N ALA A 666 -12.85 -26.86 -3.60
CA ALA A 666 -12.25 -26.66 -4.90
C ALA A 666 -12.86 -25.45 -5.61
N ILE A 667 -12.02 -24.56 -6.13
CA ILE A 667 -12.42 -23.39 -6.92
C ILE A 667 -11.87 -23.57 -8.32
N SER A 668 -12.76 -23.72 -9.31
CA SER A 668 -12.39 -24.09 -10.68
C SER A 668 -12.63 -22.97 -11.70
N ILE A 669 -13.16 -21.82 -11.25
CA ILE A 669 -13.52 -20.70 -12.11
C ILE A 669 -13.00 -19.41 -11.50
N PHE A 670 -12.14 -18.73 -12.25
CA PHE A 670 -11.91 -17.29 -12.06
C PHE A 670 -12.98 -16.52 -12.82
N ASN A 671 -13.55 -15.47 -12.22
CA ASN A 671 -14.49 -14.57 -12.87
C ASN A 671 -14.31 -13.16 -12.35
N ASP A 672 -13.75 -12.27 -13.17
CA ASP A 672 -13.33 -10.93 -12.74
C ASP A 672 -14.46 -9.98 -12.30
N THR A 673 -15.73 -10.41 -12.45
CA THR A 673 -16.90 -9.71 -11.92
C THR A 673 -17.17 -10.00 -10.43
N GLN A 674 -16.48 -10.97 -9.84
CA GLN A 674 -16.50 -11.22 -8.40
C GLN A 674 -15.59 -10.24 -7.64
N ASP A 675 -15.83 -10.10 -6.33
CA ASP A 675 -15.02 -9.23 -5.47
C ASP A 675 -13.78 -9.98 -4.98
N TYR A 676 -12.62 -9.58 -5.50
CA TYR A 676 -11.30 -10.06 -5.08
C TYR A 676 -10.53 -9.05 -4.21
N SER A 677 -11.17 -7.93 -3.85
CA SER A 677 -10.50 -6.84 -3.13
C SER A 677 -10.18 -7.16 -1.67
N PHE A 678 -10.68 -8.28 -1.16
CA PHE A 678 -10.56 -8.73 0.22
C PHE A 678 -10.76 -7.61 1.25
N THR A 679 -11.99 -7.12 1.33
CA THR A 679 -12.35 -5.89 2.07
C THR A 679 -11.89 -5.82 3.54
N GLN A 680 -11.62 -6.96 4.19
CA GLN A 680 -11.16 -7.05 5.58
C GLN A 680 -9.66 -6.70 5.75
N GLN A 681 -8.86 -6.90 4.70
CA GLN A 681 -7.43 -6.59 4.65
C GLN A 681 -7.03 -6.37 3.19
N LYS A 682 -7.35 -5.18 2.67
CA LYS A 682 -7.25 -4.86 1.24
C LYS A 682 -5.84 -5.01 0.68
N GLU A 683 -4.82 -4.88 1.52
CA GLU A 683 -3.42 -5.08 1.18
C GLU A 683 -3.12 -6.49 0.69
N SER A 684 -3.91 -7.50 1.09
CA SER A 684 -3.83 -8.89 0.61
C SER A 684 -4.77 -9.19 -0.57
N GLY A 685 -5.62 -8.25 -0.97
CA GLY A 685 -6.59 -8.42 -2.06
C GLY A 685 -6.17 -7.72 -3.35
N VAL A 686 -6.98 -7.86 -4.40
CA VAL A 686 -6.79 -7.20 -5.70
C VAL A 686 -8.11 -6.61 -6.20
N VAL A 687 -8.10 -5.31 -6.52
CA VAL A 687 -9.23 -4.61 -7.13
C VAL A 687 -9.18 -4.79 -8.64
N LEU A 688 -10.15 -5.53 -9.19
CA LEU A 688 -10.23 -5.85 -10.61
C LEU A 688 -11.15 -4.89 -11.38
N PRO A 689 -10.89 -4.66 -12.68
CA PRO A 689 -11.70 -3.80 -13.54
C PRO A 689 -13.08 -4.40 -13.89
N ALA A 690 -13.26 -5.72 -13.71
CA ALA A 690 -14.50 -6.45 -13.94
C ALA A 690 -15.04 -6.31 -15.38
N PHE A 691 -14.28 -6.77 -16.37
CA PHE A 691 -14.69 -6.74 -17.77
C PHE A 691 -15.65 -7.88 -18.14
N GLY A 692 -15.78 -8.93 -17.33
CA GLY A 692 -16.53 -10.15 -17.65
C GLY A 692 -15.64 -11.29 -18.14
N VAL A 693 -14.34 -11.24 -17.82
CA VAL A 693 -13.37 -12.29 -18.18
C VAL A 693 -13.48 -13.45 -17.20
N GLN A 694 -13.50 -14.66 -17.74
CA GLN A 694 -13.50 -15.89 -16.95
C GLN A 694 -12.43 -16.85 -17.46
N VAL A 695 -11.79 -17.55 -16.52
CA VAL A 695 -10.87 -18.67 -16.80
C VAL A 695 -11.42 -19.89 -16.08
N LEU A 696 -11.82 -20.90 -16.84
CA LEU A 696 -12.45 -22.11 -16.34
C LEU A 696 -11.46 -23.27 -16.44
N LEU A 697 -11.08 -23.87 -15.31
CA LEU A 697 -10.27 -25.08 -15.28
C LEU A 697 -11.15 -26.29 -15.69
N LYS A 698 -10.78 -26.97 -16.78
CA LYS A 698 -11.51 -28.13 -17.33
C LYS A 698 -10.90 -29.45 -16.90
N SER A 699 -9.57 -29.52 -16.88
CA SER A 699 -8.83 -30.68 -16.41
C SER A 699 -7.47 -30.26 -15.86
N ILE A 700 -6.93 -31.06 -14.94
CA ILE A 700 -5.57 -30.92 -14.41
C ILE A 700 -5.04 -32.33 -14.10
N SER A 701 -3.77 -32.59 -14.42
CA SER A 701 -3.13 -33.85 -14.04
C SER A 701 -2.88 -33.91 -12.53
N GLU A 702 -2.76 -35.12 -11.97
CA GLU A 702 -2.57 -35.33 -10.53
C GLU A 702 -1.31 -34.63 -9.98
N ASP A 703 -0.25 -34.58 -10.77
CA ASP A 703 1.01 -33.90 -10.45
C ASP A 703 1.05 -32.42 -10.88
N ALA A 704 -0.07 -31.89 -11.41
CA ALA A 704 -0.20 -30.56 -11.97
C ALA A 704 0.85 -30.23 -13.05
N SER A 705 1.34 -31.23 -13.80
CA SER A 705 2.22 -31.06 -14.96
C SER A 705 1.50 -30.51 -16.21
N SER A 706 0.21 -30.77 -16.32
CA SER A 706 -0.62 -30.27 -17.43
C SER A 706 -2.03 -29.93 -16.96
N ALA A 707 -2.62 -28.93 -17.61
CA ALA A 707 -4.00 -28.53 -17.40
C ALA A 707 -4.66 -28.12 -18.71
N GLU A 708 -5.99 -28.16 -18.74
CA GLU A 708 -6.78 -27.56 -19.81
C GLU A 708 -7.67 -26.48 -19.20
N VAL A 709 -7.61 -25.27 -19.75
CA VAL A 709 -8.44 -24.14 -19.34
C VAL A 709 -9.27 -23.65 -20.51
N SER A 710 -10.43 -23.08 -20.22
CA SER A 710 -11.19 -22.31 -21.19
C SER A 710 -11.23 -20.83 -20.81
N LEU A 711 -11.00 -19.97 -21.79
CA LEU A 711 -11.24 -18.54 -21.69
C LEU A 711 -12.65 -18.24 -22.17
N VAL A 712 -13.40 -17.48 -21.37
CA VAL A 712 -14.74 -17.00 -21.70
C VAL A 712 -14.81 -15.50 -21.42
N TYR A 713 -15.40 -14.75 -22.34
CA TYR A 713 -15.67 -13.34 -22.16
C TYR A 713 -17.18 -13.10 -22.26
N THR A 714 -17.77 -12.58 -21.17
CA THR A 714 -19.18 -12.21 -21.12
C THR A 714 -19.31 -10.69 -21.05
N ASN A 715 -19.68 -10.08 -22.16
CA ASN A 715 -19.91 -8.64 -22.22
C ASN A 715 -21.26 -8.29 -21.55
N ASP A 716 -21.22 -7.99 -20.25
CA ASP A 716 -22.38 -7.56 -19.45
C ASP A 716 -22.05 -6.25 -18.69
N PRO A 717 -22.07 -5.10 -19.38
CA PRO A 717 -21.72 -3.83 -18.76
C PRO A 717 -22.82 -3.37 -17.78
N GLN A 718 -22.40 -2.86 -16.63
CA GLN A 718 -23.28 -2.52 -15.50
C GLN A 718 -22.97 -1.12 -14.95
N ILE A 719 -23.97 -0.45 -14.38
CA ILE A 719 -23.76 0.78 -13.59
C ILE A 719 -23.45 0.39 -12.15
N ALA A 720 -22.28 0.77 -11.66
CA ALA A 720 -21.93 0.69 -10.25
C ALA A 720 -22.19 2.03 -9.55
N GLN A 721 -22.67 1.97 -8.30
CA GLN A 721 -23.02 3.15 -7.51
C GLN A 721 -22.53 3.03 -6.07
N ALA A 722 -21.97 4.11 -5.54
CA ALA A 722 -21.56 4.23 -4.14
C ALA A 722 -22.26 5.43 -3.50
N GLN A 723 -23.02 5.19 -2.43
CA GLN A 723 -23.85 6.20 -1.78
C GLN A 723 -23.26 6.67 -0.46
N SER A 724 -23.26 7.98 -0.25
CA SER A 724 -23.01 8.63 1.04
C SER A 724 -24.11 9.67 1.27
N GLN A 725 -25.00 9.39 2.23
CA GLN A 725 -26.17 10.22 2.53
C GLN A 725 -27.07 10.43 1.30
N ASN A 726 -27.21 11.68 0.83
CA ASN A 726 -27.98 12.07 -0.35
C ASN A 726 -27.12 12.19 -1.62
N THR A 727 -25.84 11.81 -1.55
CA THR A 727 -24.90 11.89 -2.65
C THR A 727 -24.55 10.49 -3.16
N VAL A 728 -24.61 10.30 -4.47
CA VAL A 728 -24.29 9.03 -5.14
C VAL A 728 -23.19 9.27 -6.15
N THR A 729 -22.12 8.48 -6.07
CA THR A 729 -21.07 8.41 -7.09
C THR A 729 -21.42 7.28 -8.04
N PHE A 730 -21.47 7.57 -9.34
CA PHE A 730 -21.77 6.60 -10.38
C PHE A 730 -20.50 6.24 -11.17
N SER A 731 -20.41 4.99 -11.61
CA SER A 731 -19.38 4.51 -12.54
C SER A 731 -19.95 3.41 -13.43
N VAL A 732 -19.25 3.08 -14.51
CA VAL A 732 -19.60 1.97 -15.40
C VAL A 732 -18.52 0.89 -15.33
N LYS A 733 -18.95 -0.36 -15.24
CA LYS A 733 -18.10 -1.56 -15.22
C LYS A 733 -18.42 -2.42 -16.43
N GLY A 734 -17.50 -3.29 -16.84
CA GLY A 734 -17.74 -4.21 -17.95
C GLY A 734 -17.74 -3.58 -19.35
N LEU A 735 -17.45 -2.29 -19.47
CA LEU A 735 -17.57 -1.56 -20.73
C LEU A 735 -16.21 -1.17 -21.30
N ALA A 736 -15.84 -1.71 -22.45
CA ALA A 736 -14.69 -1.24 -23.21
C ALA A 736 -14.98 0.16 -23.79
N LEU A 737 -14.13 1.13 -23.44
CA LEU A 737 -14.29 2.55 -23.78
C LEU A 737 -13.16 3.01 -24.71
N ASN A 738 -13.45 4.00 -25.54
CA ASN A 738 -12.47 4.69 -26.38
C ASN A 738 -12.35 6.16 -25.98
N GLU A 739 -11.18 6.76 -26.21
CA GLU A 739 -10.94 8.18 -25.88
C GLU A 739 -11.88 9.14 -26.60
N SER A 740 -12.43 8.73 -27.75
CA SER A 740 -13.43 9.48 -28.52
C SER A 740 -14.88 9.21 -28.08
N ASP A 741 -15.12 8.43 -27.04
CA ASP A 741 -16.48 8.22 -26.55
C ASP A 741 -16.96 9.47 -25.79
N THR A 742 -18.25 9.78 -25.92
CA THR A 742 -18.94 10.79 -25.14
C THR A 742 -20.01 10.15 -24.26
N PHE A 743 -20.30 10.79 -23.13
CA PHE A 743 -21.16 10.23 -22.09
C PHE A 743 -22.27 11.21 -21.74
N SER A 744 -23.43 10.67 -21.39
CA SER A 744 -24.53 11.42 -20.80
C SER A 744 -25.20 10.58 -19.71
N TRP A 745 -25.38 11.18 -18.54
CA TRP A 745 -26.15 10.67 -17.43
C TRP A 745 -27.43 11.47 -17.28
N ASN A 746 -28.54 10.79 -17.00
CA ASN A 746 -29.76 11.38 -16.48
C ASN A 746 -30.04 10.72 -15.13
N PHE A 747 -30.06 11.51 -14.06
CA PHE A 747 -30.14 11.00 -12.69
C PHE A 747 -31.57 10.71 -12.23
N GLY A 748 -32.58 10.95 -13.08
CA GLY A 748 -33.99 10.71 -12.78
C GLY A 748 -34.68 11.82 -11.98
N ASP A 749 -33.96 12.88 -11.61
CA ASP A 749 -34.47 14.07 -10.90
C ASP A 749 -34.51 15.33 -11.80
N GLY A 750 -34.23 15.16 -13.11
CA GLY A 750 -34.14 16.25 -14.08
C GLY A 750 -32.74 16.81 -14.26
N GLN A 751 -31.76 16.38 -13.47
CA GLN A 751 -30.35 16.77 -13.63
C GLN A 751 -29.58 15.74 -14.46
N THR A 752 -28.51 16.21 -15.12
CA THR A 752 -27.68 15.42 -16.02
C THR A 752 -26.19 15.68 -15.80
N SER A 753 -25.34 14.80 -16.33
CA SER A 753 -23.89 15.01 -16.38
C SER A 753 -23.29 14.38 -17.65
N ASN A 754 -22.18 14.95 -18.13
CA ASN A 754 -21.40 14.40 -19.25
C ASN A 754 -20.08 13.77 -18.78
N GLU A 755 -19.91 13.62 -17.46
CA GLU A 755 -18.75 12.95 -16.88
C GLU A 755 -18.90 11.44 -16.94
N LEU A 756 -17.80 10.70 -17.11
CA LEU A 756 -17.81 9.23 -17.14
C LEU A 756 -18.16 8.65 -15.77
N SER A 757 -17.66 9.29 -14.70
CA SER A 757 -17.90 8.88 -13.32
C SER A 757 -18.37 10.06 -12.46
N PRO A 758 -19.62 10.52 -12.63
CA PRO A 758 -20.12 11.70 -11.94
C PRO A 758 -20.48 11.40 -10.49
N THR A 759 -20.40 12.43 -9.66
CA THR A 759 -21.03 12.47 -8.33
C THR A 759 -22.26 13.36 -8.37
N HIS A 760 -23.40 12.85 -7.89
CA HIS A 760 -24.66 13.59 -7.89
C HIS A 760 -25.27 13.68 -6.50
N SER A 761 -25.67 14.88 -6.08
CA SER A 761 -26.37 15.13 -4.81
C SER A 761 -27.85 15.37 -5.06
N TYR A 762 -28.68 14.45 -4.57
CA TYR A 762 -30.12 14.53 -4.68
C TYR A 762 -30.70 15.43 -3.58
N GLN A 763 -31.66 16.28 -3.95
CA GLN A 763 -32.31 17.19 -3.00
C GLN A 763 -33.28 16.47 -2.06
N ASN A 764 -33.96 15.44 -2.55
CA ASN A 764 -34.96 14.69 -1.80
C ASN A 764 -34.55 13.22 -1.69
N THR A 765 -35.05 12.55 -0.67
CA THR A 765 -34.95 11.10 -0.57
C THR A 765 -35.95 10.45 -1.52
N GLY A 766 -35.63 9.29 -2.07
CA GLY A 766 -36.47 8.62 -3.06
C GLY A 766 -35.73 7.60 -3.90
N SER A 767 -36.47 6.96 -4.79
CA SER A 767 -35.95 6.01 -5.77
C SER A 767 -35.91 6.68 -7.14
N TYR A 768 -34.74 6.74 -7.75
CA TYR A 768 -34.50 7.48 -8.99
C TYR A 768 -34.03 6.54 -10.11
N SER A 769 -34.68 6.63 -11.27
CA SER A 769 -34.27 5.88 -12.47
C SER A 769 -33.11 6.60 -13.14
N VAL A 770 -31.92 6.02 -13.05
CA VAL A 770 -30.69 6.56 -13.61
C VAL A 770 -30.43 5.93 -14.98
N LEU A 771 -30.14 6.75 -15.98
CA LEU A 771 -29.82 6.34 -17.35
C LEU A 771 -28.43 6.84 -17.72
N PHE A 772 -27.52 5.93 -18.05
CA PHE A 772 -26.24 6.21 -18.70
C PHE A 772 -26.36 5.98 -20.21
N THR A 773 -25.80 6.87 -21.01
CA THR A 773 -25.68 6.71 -22.47
C THR A 773 -24.24 6.99 -22.89
N ARG A 774 -23.63 6.05 -23.61
CA ARG A 774 -22.38 6.23 -24.36
C ARG A 774 -22.72 6.48 -25.82
N THR A 775 -22.11 7.49 -26.42
CA THR A 775 -22.14 7.74 -27.86
C THR A 775 -20.72 7.65 -28.42
N LYS A 776 -20.52 6.77 -29.40
CA LYS A 776 -19.24 6.60 -30.11
C LYS A 776 -19.06 7.69 -31.16
N ILE A 777 -17.84 7.81 -31.67
CA ILE A 777 -17.46 8.75 -32.74
C ILE A 777 -18.28 8.57 -34.03
N ASP A 778 -18.75 7.36 -34.34
CA ASP A 778 -19.60 7.07 -35.50
C ASP A 778 -21.09 7.43 -35.30
N GLY A 779 -21.43 7.99 -34.13
CA GLY A 779 -22.78 8.34 -33.73
C GLY A 779 -23.61 7.18 -33.19
N SER A 780 -23.08 5.95 -33.16
CA SER A 780 -23.75 4.82 -32.52
C SER A 780 -23.81 5.00 -31.00
N SER A 781 -24.94 4.67 -30.39
CA SER A 781 -25.17 4.84 -28.97
C SER A 781 -25.58 3.54 -28.28
N SER A 782 -25.15 3.37 -27.03
CA SER A 782 -25.58 2.29 -26.13
C SER A 782 -25.93 2.86 -24.77
N SER A 783 -26.95 2.31 -24.11
CA SER A 783 -27.44 2.81 -22.82
C SER A 783 -27.55 1.73 -21.76
N LEU A 784 -27.30 2.11 -20.51
CA LEU A 784 -27.50 1.29 -19.32
C LEU A 784 -28.45 2.01 -18.36
N ASN A 785 -29.24 1.28 -17.60
CA ASN A 785 -30.14 1.84 -16.60
C ASN A 785 -29.99 1.15 -15.24
N THR A 786 -30.21 1.91 -14.17
CA THR A 786 -30.25 1.38 -12.80
C THR A 786 -31.19 2.22 -11.93
N ILE A 787 -31.41 1.78 -10.69
CA ILE A 787 -32.19 2.50 -9.69
C ILE A 787 -31.27 2.96 -8.55
N ALA A 788 -31.24 4.26 -8.28
CA ALA A 788 -30.56 4.85 -7.13
C ALA A 788 -31.57 5.12 -6.00
N ASN A 789 -31.38 4.51 -4.83
CA ASN A 789 -32.26 4.67 -3.67
C ASN A 789 -31.67 5.65 -2.64
N VAL A 790 -31.92 6.93 -2.85
CA VAL A 790 -31.34 8.03 -2.07
C VAL A 790 -32.07 8.18 -0.74
N GLY A 791 -31.32 8.23 0.35
CA GLY A 791 -31.85 8.49 1.70
C GLY A 791 -32.50 7.30 2.40
N ASN A 792 -32.59 6.13 1.75
CA ASN A 792 -32.85 4.87 2.43
C ASN A 792 -31.50 4.21 2.77
N VAL A 793 -30.79 4.74 3.77
CA VAL A 793 -29.88 3.86 4.52
C VAL A 793 -30.80 2.90 5.26
N VAL A 794 -30.59 1.59 5.10
CA VAL A 794 -31.27 0.60 5.95
C VAL A 794 -30.95 0.97 7.40
N VAL A 795 -31.91 1.58 8.10
CA VAL A 795 -31.76 1.86 9.53
C VAL A 795 -31.77 0.50 10.20
N LEU A 796 -30.61 0.05 10.66
CA LEU A 796 -30.50 -1.15 11.47
C LEU A 796 -31.49 -1.01 12.65
N PRO A 797 -32.21 -2.07 13.02
CA PRO A 797 -33.10 -2.02 14.17
C PRO A 797 -32.29 -1.60 15.40
N LEU A 798 -32.85 -0.70 16.21
CA LEU A 798 -32.23 -0.25 17.45
C LEU A 798 -31.85 -1.47 18.31
N SER A 799 -30.60 -1.55 18.75
CA SER A 799 -30.09 -2.61 19.63
C SER A 799 -29.09 -2.05 20.65
N ILE A 800 -28.93 -2.76 21.77
CA ILE A 800 -27.84 -2.54 22.73
C ILE A 800 -26.97 -3.79 22.65
N ASN A 801 -25.77 -3.67 22.09
CA ASN A 801 -24.88 -4.82 21.89
C ASN A 801 -24.29 -5.29 23.23
N GLN A 802 -23.88 -4.35 24.08
CA GLN A 802 -23.25 -4.64 25.36
C GLN A 802 -23.43 -3.48 26.35
N ILE A 803 -23.53 -3.82 27.64
CA ILE A 803 -23.26 -2.92 28.76
C ILE A 803 -21.94 -3.34 29.41
N ALA A 804 -20.93 -2.47 29.37
CA ALA A 804 -19.67 -2.62 30.08
C ALA A 804 -19.75 -1.93 31.45
N ALA A 805 -19.15 -2.55 32.47
CA ALA A 805 -19.03 -2.01 33.81
C ALA A 805 -17.57 -2.13 34.25
N THR A 806 -16.92 -1.00 34.52
CA THR A 806 -15.49 -0.95 34.89
C THR A 806 -15.34 -0.23 36.22
N ALA A 807 -14.66 -0.85 37.19
CA ALA A 807 -14.38 -0.21 38.47
C ALA A 807 -13.33 0.91 38.29
N ASN A 808 -13.65 2.12 38.76
CA ASN A 808 -12.78 3.30 38.75
C ASN A 808 -12.71 3.89 40.17
N GLY A 809 -11.78 3.40 40.98
CA GLY A 809 -11.74 3.73 42.41
C GLY A 809 -12.98 3.22 43.15
N GLU A 810 -13.65 4.08 43.91
CA GLU A 810 -14.89 3.78 44.65
C GLU A 810 -16.17 3.87 43.80
N ARG A 811 -16.04 4.13 42.48
CA ARG A 811 -17.16 4.25 41.53
C ARG A 811 -17.10 3.20 40.44
N ILE A 812 -18.23 2.88 39.82
CA ILE A 812 -18.32 2.02 38.64
C ILE A 812 -18.71 2.84 37.42
N LEU A 813 -17.90 2.81 36.37
CA LEU A 813 -18.20 3.39 35.07
C LEU A 813 -19.02 2.41 34.23
N PHE A 814 -20.24 2.81 33.89
CA PHE A 814 -21.10 2.12 32.95
C PHE A 814 -21.02 2.77 31.56
N ASN A 815 -20.82 1.93 30.54
CA ASN A 815 -20.85 2.34 29.15
C ASN A 815 -21.63 1.32 28.32
N ALA A 816 -22.58 1.79 27.53
CA ALA A 816 -23.35 0.95 26.61
C ALA A 816 -22.94 1.20 25.15
N ASP A 817 -22.82 0.12 24.39
CA ASP A 817 -22.70 0.15 22.93
C ASP A 817 -24.10 0.07 22.31
N ILE A 818 -24.56 1.20 21.75
CA ILE A 818 -25.88 1.37 21.14
C ILE A 818 -25.70 1.39 19.62
N ASN A 819 -26.40 0.52 18.91
CA ASN A 819 -26.36 0.42 17.46
C ASN A 819 -27.77 0.54 16.86
N GLY A 820 -27.88 1.00 15.61
CA GLY A 820 -29.15 1.17 14.91
C GLY A 820 -30.07 2.26 15.49
N GLY A 821 -31.31 2.28 15.01
CA GLY A 821 -32.32 3.28 15.37
C GLY A 821 -31.98 4.71 14.93
N LYS A 822 -32.89 5.66 15.20
CA LYS A 822 -32.75 7.06 14.79
C LYS A 822 -32.37 8.00 15.95
N PRO A 823 -31.23 8.68 15.93
CA PRO A 823 -30.89 9.67 16.97
C PRO A 823 -31.76 10.94 16.88
N PRO A 824 -31.84 11.77 17.95
CA PRO A 824 -31.21 11.59 19.26
C PRO A 824 -31.89 10.52 20.10
N TYR A 825 -31.10 9.78 20.87
CA TYR A 825 -31.61 8.76 21.79
C TYR A 825 -32.01 9.37 23.14
N GLN A 826 -33.10 8.85 23.72
CA GLN A 826 -33.45 9.04 25.12
C GLN A 826 -32.96 7.84 25.91
N LEU A 827 -32.08 8.08 26.88
CA LEU A 827 -31.47 7.04 27.71
C LEU A 827 -32.09 7.06 29.11
N GLN A 828 -32.30 5.89 29.67
CA GLN A 828 -32.69 5.73 31.07
C GLN A 828 -31.97 4.53 31.69
N TRP A 829 -30.93 4.82 32.46
CA TRP A 829 -30.27 3.88 33.35
C TRP A 829 -31.08 3.71 34.64
N ASN A 830 -31.14 2.49 35.14
CA ASN A 830 -31.57 2.12 36.49
C ASN A 830 -30.51 1.20 37.08
N PHE A 831 -29.86 1.61 38.17
CA PHE A 831 -28.72 0.88 38.73
C PHE A 831 -29.12 -0.25 39.71
N GLY A 832 -30.42 -0.44 39.96
CA GLY A 832 -30.91 -1.46 40.89
C GLY A 832 -30.88 -1.06 42.37
N ASP A 833 -30.49 0.18 42.68
CA ASP A 833 -30.44 0.79 44.03
C ASP A 833 -31.45 1.95 44.18
N ASN A 834 -32.46 2.00 43.31
CA ASN A 834 -33.44 3.10 43.15
C ASN A 834 -32.88 4.41 42.56
N GLN A 835 -31.63 4.44 42.10
CA GLN A 835 -31.07 5.58 41.38
C GLN A 835 -31.13 5.40 39.85
N THR A 836 -31.23 6.52 39.13
CA THR A 836 -31.35 6.53 37.66
C THR A 836 -30.49 7.63 37.04
N ALA A 837 -30.13 7.46 35.76
CA ALA A 837 -29.39 8.45 34.98
C ALA A 837 -29.84 8.45 33.51
N ALA A 838 -29.55 9.53 32.78
CA ALA A 838 -30.01 9.71 31.38
C ALA A 838 -28.86 9.99 30.39
N VAL A 839 -27.62 9.67 30.77
CA VAL A 839 -26.42 9.91 29.96
C VAL A 839 -25.58 8.63 29.83
N ASN A 840 -24.80 8.51 28.76
CA ASN A 840 -23.86 7.42 28.52
C ASN A 840 -22.56 8.01 27.91
N PRO A 841 -21.37 7.68 28.45
CA PRO A 841 -21.12 6.86 29.64
C PRO A 841 -21.55 7.55 30.94
N ILE A 842 -21.67 6.78 32.05
CA ILE A 842 -22.04 7.29 33.37
C ILE A 842 -21.27 6.59 34.49
N GLU A 843 -20.75 7.35 35.46
CA GLU A 843 -20.20 6.82 36.72
C GLU A 843 -21.28 6.77 37.81
N HIS A 844 -21.37 5.64 38.53
CA HIS A 844 -22.31 5.44 39.63
C HIS A 844 -21.59 4.90 40.88
N SER A 845 -22.03 5.34 42.06
CA SER A 845 -21.55 4.85 43.37
C SER A 845 -22.69 4.19 44.13
N PHE A 846 -22.46 2.96 44.62
CA PHE A 846 -23.42 2.24 45.45
C PHE A 846 -23.11 2.48 46.93
N GLU A 847 -24.16 2.59 47.74
CA GLU A 847 -24.04 2.82 49.18
C GLU A 847 -23.67 1.55 49.96
N PHE A 848 -24.10 0.38 49.47
CA PHE A 848 -23.91 -0.91 50.11
C PHE A 848 -23.30 -1.94 49.16
N SER A 849 -22.66 -2.95 49.72
CA SER A 849 -22.20 -4.15 49.03
C SER A 849 -23.41 -5.00 48.63
N GLY A 850 -23.39 -5.53 47.41
CA GLY A 850 -24.48 -6.36 46.91
C GLY A 850 -24.38 -6.66 45.43
N ASN A 851 -25.24 -7.57 44.95
CA ASN A 851 -25.42 -7.83 43.53
C ASN A 851 -26.52 -6.90 43.00
N TYR A 852 -26.16 -6.01 42.08
CA TYR A 852 -27.07 -5.05 41.47
C TYR A 852 -27.34 -5.42 40.02
N THR A 853 -28.60 -5.40 39.61
CA THR A 853 -28.99 -5.57 38.20
C THR A 853 -29.20 -4.20 37.57
N VAL A 854 -28.23 -3.77 36.77
CA VAL A 854 -28.25 -2.49 36.07
C VAL A 854 -29.00 -2.66 34.76
N THR A 855 -29.99 -1.80 34.50
CA THR A 855 -30.82 -1.81 33.29
C THR A 855 -30.64 -0.50 32.53
N LEU A 856 -30.45 -0.57 31.21
CA LEU A 856 -30.53 0.59 30.33
C LEU A 856 -31.71 0.43 29.38
N ASN A 857 -32.59 1.42 29.36
CA ASN A 857 -33.59 1.59 28.30
C ASN A 857 -33.12 2.68 27.33
N VAL A 858 -33.17 2.38 26.03
CA VAL A 858 -32.85 3.33 24.95
C VAL A 858 -34.08 3.47 24.07
N THR A 859 -34.56 4.69 23.90
CA THR A 859 -35.63 5.04 22.95
C THR A 859 -35.08 5.94 21.88
N ASP A 860 -35.32 5.60 20.61
CA ASP A 860 -34.91 6.43 19.48
C ASP A 860 -35.96 7.53 19.14
N ALA A 861 -35.62 8.41 18.20
CA ALA A 861 -36.45 9.55 17.83
C ALA A 861 -37.78 9.16 17.14
N ASP A 862 -37.89 7.93 16.63
CA ASP A 862 -39.12 7.39 16.03
C ASP A 862 -39.94 6.57 17.05
N GLY A 863 -39.45 6.44 18.30
CA GLY A 863 -40.13 5.81 19.42
C GLY A 863 -39.84 4.32 19.59
N ALA A 864 -38.91 3.74 18.81
CA ALA A 864 -38.47 2.36 19.01
C ALA A 864 -37.68 2.28 20.33
N THR A 865 -37.97 1.26 21.14
CA THR A 865 -37.36 1.11 22.47
C THR A 865 -36.73 -0.27 22.63
N VAL A 866 -35.50 -0.31 23.14
CA VAL A 866 -34.81 -1.54 23.55
C VAL A 866 -34.32 -1.42 24.98
N SER A 867 -34.16 -2.57 25.62
CA SER A 867 -33.69 -2.69 27.00
C SER A 867 -32.60 -3.75 27.09
N SER A 868 -31.57 -3.49 27.89
CA SER A 868 -30.51 -4.47 28.20
C SER A 868 -30.16 -4.39 29.67
N THR A 869 -29.72 -5.51 30.25
CA THR A 869 -29.38 -5.63 31.66
C THR A 869 -27.98 -6.20 31.87
N LYS A 870 -27.34 -5.81 32.97
CA LYS A 870 -26.05 -6.32 33.43
C LYS A 870 -26.05 -6.45 34.94
N SER A 871 -25.76 -7.65 35.45
CA SER A 871 -25.50 -7.85 36.87
C SER A 871 -24.07 -7.44 37.21
N VAL A 872 -23.90 -6.69 38.30
CA VAL A 872 -22.61 -6.29 38.85
C VAL A 872 -22.57 -6.63 40.34
N ASP A 873 -21.48 -7.26 40.78
CA ASP A 873 -21.18 -7.48 42.19
C ASP A 873 -20.38 -6.29 42.71
N VAL A 874 -20.95 -5.56 43.69
CA VAL A 874 -20.37 -4.35 44.24
C VAL A 874 -19.92 -4.62 45.67
N ILE A 875 -18.70 -4.17 45.99
CA ILE A 875 -18.11 -4.29 47.32
C ILE A 875 -17.83 -2.88 47.83
N VAL A 876 -18.58 -2.46 48.84
CA VAL A 876 -18.38 -1.21 49.57
C VAL A 876 -17.77 -1.55 50.93
N PRO A 877 -16.58 -1.07 51.28
CA PRO A 877 -15.93 -1.37 52.55
C PRO A 877 -16.79 -0.98 53.75
N LEU A 878 -16.93 -1.86 54.73
CA LEU A 878 -17.59 -1.55 56.01
C LEU A 878 -16.76 -0.53 56.80
N GLN A 879 -17.38 0.54 57.29
CA GLN A 879 -16.77 1.59 58.10
C GLN A 879 -17.58 1.79 59.39
N VAL A 880 -16.89 2.11 60.49
CA VAL A 880 -17.53 2.42 61.76
C VAL A 880 -16.79 3.50 62.53
N ASP A 881 -17.56 4.46 63.05
CA ASP A 881 -17.09 5.45 64.01
C ASP A 881 -17.85 5.30 65.33
N ALA A 882 -17.16 5.46 66.45
CA ALA A 882 -17.72 5.32 67.80
C ALA A 882 -17.54 6.61 68.60
N THR A 883 -18.58 7.00 69.35
CA THR A 883 -18.56 8.15 70.27
C THR A 883 -19.17 7.78 71.61
N ALA A 884 -18.78 8.50 72.66
CA ALA A 884 -19.33 8.32 74.01
C ALA A 884 -19.64 9.67 74.66
N THR A 885 -20.72 9.72 75.43
CA THR A 885 -21.04 10.85 76.33
C THR A 885 -21.11 10.34 77.76
N ILE A 886 -20.52 11.08 78.69
CA ILE A 886 -20.30 10.60 80.06
C ILE A 886 -21.03 11.51 81.05
N SER A 887 -21.75 10.90 81.98
CA SER A 887 -22.37 11.56 83.12
C SER A 887 -22.12 10.74 84.39
N ASN A 888 -21.25 11.27 85.24
CA ASN A 888 -20.73 10.57 86.43
C ASN A 888 -20.14 9.20 86.06
N LEU A 889 -20.70 8.13 86.62
CA LEU A 889 -20.30 6.74 86.39
C LEU A 889 -21.01 6.09 85.20
N GLN A 890 -21.87 6.80 84.46
CA GLN A 890 -22.58 6.27 83.30
C GLN A 890 -22.04 6.86 81.99
N ALA A 891 -21.82 5.99 81.00
CA ALA A 891 -21.46 6.38 79.64
C ALA A 891 -22.55 5.90 78.64
N ASN A 892 -22.94 6.78 77.73
CA ASN A 892 -23.81 6.46 76.59
C ASN A 892 -22.95 6.42 75.32
N PHE A 893 -22.92 5.27 74.66
CA PHE A 893 -22.15 5.00 73.46
C PHE A 893 -23.04 5.04 72.22
N ASN A 894 -22.53 5.62 71.13
CA ASN A 894 -23.19 5.65 69.83
C ASN A 894 -22.18 5.32 68.73
N ALA A 895 -22.58 4.47 67.79
CA ALA A 895 -21.84 4.10 66.60
C ALA A 895 -22.54 4.64 65.34
N SER A 896 -21.76 5.18 64.42
CA SER A 896 -22.17 5.48 63.05
C SER A 896 -21.52 4.45 62.13
N ALA A 897 -22.34 3.76 61.33
CA ALA A 897 -21.91 2.69 60.43
C ALA A 897 -22.28 3.04 58.97
N SER A 898 -21.37 2.76 58.04
CA SER A 898 -21.60 2.92 56.60
C SER A 898 -20.88 1.82 55.80
N GLY A 899 -21.31 1.56 54.57
CA GLY A 899 -20.73 0.50 53.74
C GLY A 899 -21.12 -0.90 54.21
N GLY A 900 -20.37 -1.93 53.81
CA GLY A 900 -20.83 -3.32 53.99
C GLY A 900 -22.18 -3.56 53.33
N ASP A 901 -22.95 -4.56 53.75
CA ASP A 901 -24.29 -4.84 53.20
C ASP A 901 -25.44 -4.01 53.83
N GLY A 902 -25.12 -3.08 54.73
CA GLY A 902 -26.10 -2.27 55.48
C GLY A 902 -26.76 -2.99 56.67
N ASN A 903 -26.56 -4.30 56.85
CA ASN A 903 -27.14 -5.07 57.96
C ASN A 903 -26.15 -5.18 59.14
N TYR A 904 -26.09 -4.12 59.95
CA TYR A 904 -25.07 -4.02 60.99
C TYR A 904 -25.41 -4.74 62.29
N GLN A 905 -24.42 -5.41 62.86
CA GLN A 905 -24.40 -5.92 64.23
C GLN A 905 -23.22 -5.28 64.98
N ALA A 906 -23.52 -4.59 66.08
CA ALA A 906 -22.52 -3.91 66.90
C ALA A 906 -22.41 -4.58 68.27
N GLN A 907 -21.18 -4.89 68.67
CA GLN A 907 -20.82 -5.44 69.98
C GLN A 907 -19.79 -4.54 70.66
N TRP A 908 -20.07 -4.15 71.90
CA TRP A 908 -19.21 -3.28 72.71
C TRP A 908 -18.56 -4.09 73.83
N GLN A 909 -17.27 -3.86 74.06
CA GLN A 909 -16.54 -4.33 75.24
C GLN A 909 -16.11 -3.11 76.05
N PHE A 910 -16.69 -2.91 77.23
CA PHE A 910 -16.57 -1.64 77.97
C PHE A 910 -15.25 -1.45 78.73
N GLY A 911 -14.33 -2.40 78.64
CA GLY A 911 -13.01 -2.35 79.28
C GLY A 911 -12.98 -2.77 80.75
N ASP A 912 -14.13 -3.09 81.35
CA ASP A 912 -14.28 -3.58 82.74
C ASP A 912 -14.75 -5.05 82.84
N GLY A 913 -14.80 -5.73 81.68
CA GLY A 913 -15.27 -7.12 81.55
C GLY A 913 -16.74 -7.25 81.16
N MET A 914 -17.50 -6.15 81.13
CA MET A 914 -18.90 -6.13 80.67
C MET A 914 -19.01 -5.85 79.17
N GLN A 915 -20.14 -6.25 78.58
CA GLN A 915 -20.43 -6.11 77.15
C GLN A 915 -21.79 -5.47 76.89
N GLY A 916 -21.92 -4.81 75.73
CA GLY A 916 -23.17 -4.24 75.23
C GLY A 916 -23.41 -4.58 73.76
N VAL A 917 -24.64 -4.40 73.29
CA VAL A 917 -25.00 -4.63 71.88
C VAL A 917 -25.83 -3.47 71.33
N GLY A 918 -25.82 -3.33 70.01
CA GLY A 918 -26.57 -2.30 69.27
C GLY A 918 -25.72 -1.07 68.92
N LEU A 919 -26.16 -0.33 67.90
CA LEU A 919 -25.48 0.90 67.47
C LEU A 919 -25.52 2.00 68.53
N SER A 920 -26.43 1.92 69.49
CA SER A 920 -26.43 2.77 70.69
C SER A 920 -26.62 1.90 71.92
N THR A 921 -25.80 2.12 72.95
CA THR A 921 -25.88 1.37 74.22
C THR A 921 -25.43 2.24 75.39
N THR A 922 -25.81 1.87 76.61
CA THR A 922 -25.45 2.62 77.82
C THR A 922 -24.85 1.66 78.85
N HIS A 923 -23.80 2.11 79.55
CA HIS A 923 -23.12 1.32 80.57
C HIS A 923 -22.80 2.14 81.80
N SER A 924 -22.93 1.53 82.97
CA SER A 924 -22.61 2.14 84.26
C SER A 924 -21.42 1.42 84.87
N TYR A 925 -20.36 2.16 85.17
CA TYR A 925 -19.14 1.67 85.79
C TYR A 925 -19.22 1.71 87.31
N ASP A 926 -18.72 0.67 87.98
CA ASP A 926 -18.74 0.60 89.44
C ASP A 926 -17.71 1.51 90.11
N GLN A 927 -16.66 1.92 89.37
CA GLN A 927 -15.57 2.76 89.88
C GLN A 927 -15.21 3.88 88.90
N ALA A 928 -14.72 4.99 89.44
CA ALA A 928 -14.15 6.06 88.64
C ALA A 928 -12.81 5.61 88.04
N GLY A 929 -12.58 5.92 86.76
CA GLY A 929 -11.38 5.45 86.04
C GLY A 929 -11.44 5.77 84.55
N THR A 930 -10.36 5.42 83.85
CA THR A 930 -10.28 5.46 82.39
C THR A 930 -10.43 4.04 81.84
N TYR A 931 -11.40 3.83 80.96
CA TYR A 931 -11.68 2.54 80.33
C TYR A 931 -11.54 2.67 78.81
N SER A 932 -10.83 1.73 78.19
CA SER A 932 -10.73 1.65 76.73
C SER A 932 -11.82 0.73 76.22
N VAL A 933 -12.72 1.28 75.41
CA VAL A 933 -13.92 0.60 74.93
C VAL A 933 -13.72 0.20 73.48
N LEU A 934 -13.83 -1.09 73.20
CA LEU A 934 -13.74 -1.64 71.85
C LEU A 934 -15.16 -1.89 71.31
N LEU A 935 -15.48 -1.27 70.18
CA LEU A 935 -16.62 -1.61 69.34
C LEU A 935 -16.16 -2.54 68.22
N THR A 936 -16.80 -3.69 68.09
CA THR A 936 -16.74 -4.54 66.90
C THR A 936 -18.05 -4.41 66.14
N LEU A 937 -17.98 -3.88 64.91
CA LEU A 937 -19.08 -3.85 63.97
C LEU A 937 -18.89 -5.02 62.98
N SER A 938 -19.96 -5.75 62.68
CA SER A 938 -20.00 -6.71 61.59
C SER A 938 -21.23 -6.51 60.71
N ASP A 939 -21.13 -6.85 59.44
CA ASP A 939 -22.24 -6.81 58.49
C ASP A 939 -22.80 -8.21 58.20
N GLY A 940 -23.90 -8.31 57.42
CA GLY A 940 -24.54 -9.58 57.09
C GLY A 940 -23.76 -10.46 56.10
N LEU A 941 -22.71 -9.92 55.48
CA LEU A 941 -21.77 -10.66 54.61
C LEU A 941 -20.54 -11.18 55.37
N GLY A 942 -20.46 -10.94 56.68
CA GLY A 942 -19.38 -11.41 57.55
C GLY A 942 -18.13 -10.52 57.54
N GLN A 943 -18.19 -9.32 56.95
CA GLN A 943 -17.13 -8.32 57.15
C GLN A 943 -17.19 -7.78 58.57
N SER A 944 -16.04 -7.45 59.15
CA SER A 944 -15.98 -6.86 60.49
C SER A 944 -14.87 -5.82 60.61
N VAL A 945 -15.20 -4.71 61.28
CA VAL A 945 -14.29 -3.60 61.58
C VAL A 945 -14.42 -3.18 63.04
N ASN A 946 -13.36 -2.60 63.58
CA ASN A 946 -13.30 -2.19 64.98
C ASN A 946 -13.11 -0.68 65.12
N ALA A 947 -13.74 -0.07 66.12
CA ALA A 947 -13.45 1.28 66.58
C ALA A 947 -13.18 1.28 68.09
N ASN A 948 -12.30 2.17 68.55
CA ASN A 948 -12.00 2.34 69.97
C ASN A 948 -12.47 3.71 70.44
N VAL A 949 -13.03 3.76 71.65
CA VAL A 949 -13.34 5.00 72.35
C VAL A 949 -12.87 4.90 73.79
N ASP A 950 -12.04 5.85 74.22
CA ASP A 950 -11.61 5.91 75.62
C ASP A 950 -12.62 6.76 76.42
N VAL A 951 -13.10 6.23 77.53
CA VAL A 951 -14.01 6.94 78.43
C VAL A 951 -13.39 7.16 79.80
N VAL A 952 -13.56 8.36 80.35
CA VAL A 952 -13.13 8.71 81.70
C VAL A 952 -14.35 9.03 82.54
N VAL A 953 -14.68 8.15 83.48
CA VAL A 953 -15.87 8.27 84.34
C VAL A 953 -15.47 8.70 85.76
N THR A 954 -16.28 9.55 86.39
CA THR A 954 -16.00 10.16 87.71
C THR A 954 -17.17 9.99 88.67
N ALA A 955 -16.91 9.85 89.98
CA ALA A 955 -17.98 9.76 90.98
C ALA A 955 -18.81 11.07 91.08
N PRO A 956 -20.12 11.04 91.41
CA PRO A 956 -20.97 12.23 91.45
C PRO A 956 -20.52 13.26 92.50
N THR A 957 -20.40 14.53 92.11
CA THR A 957 -20.18 15.66 93.02
C THR A 957 -21.52 16.22 93.53
N THR A 958 -21.75 16.28 94.84
CA THR A 958 -22.96 16.87 95.44
C THR A 958 -22.80 18.38 95.64
N GLN A 959 -23.68 19.21 95.05
CA GLN A 959 -23.78 20.65 95.34
C GLN A 959 -25.26 21.11 95.36
N PRO A 960 -25.70 21.99 96.31
CA PRO A 960 -27.09 22.46 96.43
C PRO A 960 -27.41 23.71 95.59
N ASP A 961 -28.69 23.80 95.21
CA ASP A 961 -29.40 24.87 94.46
C ASP A 961 -29.25 26.31 95.02
N THR A 962 -29.28 27.31 94.12
CA THR A 962 -30.35 28.35 94.05
C THR A 962 -30.28 29.28 92.81
N ILE A 963 -31.37 29.21 92.03
CA ILE A 963 -32.19 30.17 91.24
C ILE A 963 -31.77 31.64 90.95
N ASP A 964 -32.12 32.02 89.70
CA ASP A 964 -32.70 33.28 89.17
C ASP A 964 -31.73 34.44 88.85
N ASN A 965 -31.83 35.19 87.73
CA ASN A 965 -33.00 35.63 86.98
C ASN A 965 -32.58 36.26 85.62
N THR A 966 -33.46 36.10 84.62
CA THR A 966 -33.96 37.01 83.54
C THR A 966 -33.33 38.42 83.37
N ASN A 967 -33.33 39.12 82.22
CA ASN A 967 -33.75 38.94 80.82
C ASN A 967 -33.17 40.12 80.00
N GLU A 968 -33.02 39.90 78.69
CA GLU A 968 -33.21 40.84 77.55
C GLU A 968 -32.24 42.00 77.20
N SER A 969 -31.72 41.87 75.97
CA SER A 969 -31.90 42.74 74.78
C SER A 969 -31.14 44.08 74.57
N SER A 970 -31.04 44.42 73.27
CA SER A 970 -30.63 45.69 72.63
C SER A 970 -29.14 45.83 72.27
N SER A 971 -28.70 46.50 71.19
CA SER A 971 -29.13 46.70 69.79
C SER A 971 -28.02 47.56 69.12
N GLY A 972 -27.96 47.55 67.78
CA GLY A 972 -27.25 48.54 66.95
C GLY A 972 -25.89 48.05 66.41
N GLY A 973 -25.52 48.23 65.15
CA GLY A 973 -26.02 49.03 64.01
C GLY A 973 -24.83 49.18 63.03
N ALA A 974 -24.94 48.83 61.75
CA ALA A 974 -25.36 49.67 60.61
C ALA A 974 -24.30 50.70 60.12
N MET A 975 -23.86 50.55 58.86
CA MET A 975 -23.55 51.53 57.79
C MET A 975 -22.91 50.73 56.62
N GLY A 976 -23.52 50.48 55.45
CA GLY A 976 -23.86 51.39 54.32
C GLY A 976 -22.75 51.27 53.25
N TRP A 977 -22.92 50.98 51.94
CA TRP A 977 -23.92 51.36 50.93
C TRP A 977 -23.75 50.54 49.61
N LEU A 978 -24.76 50.61 48.70
CA LEU A 978 -24.78 50.35 47.23
C LEU A 978 -24.74 48.85 46.75
N LEU A 979 -25.48 48.32 45.75
CA LEU A 979 -26.42 48.81 44.71
C LEU A 979 -27.07 47.59 43.94
N LEU A 980 -28.35 47.72 43.51
CA LEU A 980 -29.07 47.13 42.33
C LEU A 980 -29.37 45.58 42.24
N LEU A 981 -30.59 45.06 42.54
CA LEU A 981 -31.81 44.75 41.69
C LEU A 981 -31.58 43.80 40.48
N ILE A 982 -31.87 42.48 40.50
CA ILE A 982 -33.14 41.67 40.38
C ILE A 982 -34.01 41.90 39.11
N THR A 983 -34.10 40.85 38.26
CA THR A 983 -35.29 40.31 37.54
C THR A 983 -34.91 39.04 36.74
N ILE A 984 -35.71 38.01 36.38
CA ILE A 984 -36.93 37.29 36.85
C ILE A 984 -37.05 36.04 35.91
N VAL A 985 -37.67 34.96 36.40
CA VAL A 985 -37.90 33.65 35.75
C VAL A 985 -39.11 33.63 34.80
N MET A 986 -39.02 32.81 33.72
CA MET A 986 -40.06 32.27 32.81
C MET A 986 -41.01 33.21 32.03
N GLY A 987 -41.17 32.95 30.71
CA GLY A 987 -42.33 33.41 29.94
C GLY A 987 -42.27 33.26 28.41
N LEU A 988 -42.71 32.10 27.89
CA LEU A 988 -43.58 31.89 26.72
C LEU A 988 -43.24 32.46 25.30
N LYS A 989 -43.25 31.51 24.35
CA LYS A 989 -43.92 31.50 23.01
C LYS A 989 -43.59 32.57 21.93
N ARG A 990 -43.00 32.04 20.84
CA ARG A 990 -43.25 32.28 19.38
C ARG A 990 -44.33 33.31 18.99
N LYS A 991 -44.01 34.20 18.03
CA LYS A 991 -44.43 34.09 16.61
C LYS A 991 -43.95 35.25 15.71
N GLN A 992 -43.51 34.85 14.50
CA GLN A 992 -43.71 35.45 13.16
C GLN A 992 -43.35 36.92 12.89
N SER A 993 -42.31 37.09 12.05
CA SER A 993 -42.45 37.53 10.65
C SER A 993 -41.24 37.06 9.85
#